data_AF-A0A0D2NQU3-F1
#
_entry.id   AF-A0A0D2NQU3-F1
#
_cell.length_a   1.000
_cell.length_b   1.000
_cell.length_c   1.000
_cell.angle_alpha   90.00
_cell.angle_beta   90.00
_cell.angle_gamma   90.00
#
_symmetry.space_group_name_H-M   'P 1'
#
loop_
_entity.id
_entity.type
_entity.pdbx_description
1 polymer ?
#
loop_
_entity_poly.entity_id
_entity_poly.type
_entity_poly.pdbx_seq_one_letter_code
_entity_poly.pdbx_strand_id
1 'polypeptide(L)'
;MAKYVIGVDGGTESLRAGVFDAQGRPLAFASSPYPTSYPHPSWAEQSPEDWWTALGAAVRAAVAQAGVSPGDVAAMSVDTTCCTVVALDAEGRPLRPALLWMDMRSARQAAQVAACGAPELRVNGGGGGPVSAEWMVPKALWLKQEEPNTYIAAHWICEYQDYLNYHLTGAMVASVDNVAIRWHGSDGPPLELLRRLGMEELSGKWPQEVLQLGARIGGGLTARAAAHLGLPEGLPVAQGGADAFIGVIGLGVIAPGDMAMLTGSSHLHIGMTDRPLSGKGMFGSYRGAVLPGVHVVEGGQTSTGSAVNWLRRGLMGGAVDYADLNAEAEAVPPGCEGLVCLDHFQGNRTPHTDPLSRGALVGLTLKHTRGHVFRGLVEAVAFGTEAVLEAMRGAGYSPTSLTIAGGATKSELWMQVHADVSNLPLHLTEVPDAPALGCAILAAVAAGLHPDIPTAVKAMVRVSRTITPDPQRHAVYRRLYQERYSKLYPALRPLFHAGHDHAPTPNGAPAVEEGASGQWAAAAAEAGEAARQGRQGEEGGGLPRAIVSPSILAADFACLGDEVERVLAAGADWIHVDMFDGGAIAGGNFTIGPPVVAALRKRAPGAFLDCHLAVQDPAKYVEAVAAAGASSFTFQIEPFLDAHTAQPDAAKRCAAAAAGAAELAAAIRARGMRAAVAVAPATGVEVVMPLADAGAVDMVLFMTVNCGFGGQSFQAQVLDKVAAARRAHPSLTIQVDGGINATTAALAAAAGANAVVAGTAVFLAPEGAAAAIGAIRGALLEHLPRATAAAHAHATLAAVEGAGPAAVL
;
A
#
# COMPACT_ATOMS: atom_id res chain seq x y z
N MET A 1 6.92 -24.71 38.43
CA MET A 1 7.88 -23.71 37.91
C MET A 1 7.50 -23.48 36.47
N ALA A 2 7.20 -22.23 36.10
CA ALA A 2 6.83 -21.85 34.74
C ALA A 2 7.96 -22.22 33.77
N LYS A 3 7.60 -22.86 32.64
CA LYS A 3 8.55 -23.50 31.69
C LYS A 3 8.53 -22.86 30.31
N TYR A 4 7.58 -21.96 30.07
CA TYR A 4 7.29 -21.44 28.74
C TYR A 4 7.43 -19.93 28.70
N VAL A 5 7.76 -19.41 27.53
CA VAL A 5 7.82 -17.97 27.25
C VAL A 5 7.05 -17.68 25.97
N ILE A 6 6.56 -16.44 25.87
CA ILE A 6 5.81 -15.99 24.70
C ILE A 6 6.64 -14.93 23.98
N GLY A 7 6.89 -15.15 22.69
CA GLY A 7 7.43 -14.14 21.79
C GLY A 7 6.35 -13.62 20.85
N VAL A 8 6.26 -12.31 20.67
CA VAL A 8 5.26 -11.67 19.82
C VAL A 8 5.94 -10.77 18.80
N ASP A 9 5.65 -11.00 17.52
CA ASP A 9 6.07 -10.18 16.38
C ASP A 9 4.89 -9.36 15.86
N GLY A 10 4.96 -8.05 16.06
CA GLY A 10 4.02 -7.05 15.57
C GLY A 10 4.37 -6.57 14.16
N GLY A 11 4.11 -7.41 13.16
CA GLY A 11 4.39 -7.13 11.75
C GLY A 11 3.45 -6.11 11.09
N THR A 12 3.58 -5.91 9.78
CA THR A 12 2.75 -4.92 9.06
C THR A 12 1.31 -5.41 8.84
N GLU A 13 1.07 -6.65 8.43
CA GLU A 13 -0.29 -7.10 8.07
C GLU A 13 -1.00 -7.89 9.18
N SER A 14 -0.23 -8.35 10.17
CA SER A 14 -0.72 -9.18 11.26
C SER A 14 0.26 -9.17 12.42
N LEU A 15 -0.26 -9.44 13.62
CA LEU A 15 0.55 -9.73 14.79
C LEU A 15 0.55 -11.23 15.04
N ARG A 16 1.73 -11.78 15.28
CA ARG A 16 1.96 -13.21 15.50
C ARG A 16 2.52 -13.45 16.89
N ALA A 17 1.96 -14.43 17.59
CA ALA A 17 2.46 -14.89 18.88
C ALA A 17 2.95 -16.34 18.76
N GLY A 18 4.11 -16.63 19.35
CA GLY A 18 4.66 -17.98 19.48
C GLY A 18 4.88 -18.34 20.95
N VAL A 19 4.55 -19.59 21.31
CA VAL A 19 4.86 -20.17 22.64
C VAL A 19 6.08 -21.06 22.50
N PHE A 20 7.08 -20.85 23.36
CA PHE A 20 8.35 -21.58 23.31
C PHE A 20 8.66 -22.25 24.66
N ASP A 21 9.36 -23.38 24.60
CA ASP A 21 9.98 -23.98 25.79
C ASP A 21 11.26 -23.23 26.21
N ALA A 22 11.79 -23.53 27.40
CA ALA A 22 13.02 -22.91 27.92
C ALA A 22 14.29 -23.22 27.09
N GLN A 23 14.19 -24.09 26.09
CA GLN A 23 15.26 -24.43 25.15
C GLN A 23 15.04 -23.78 23.77
N GLY A 24 14.07 -22.88 23.63
CA GLY A 24 13.77 -22.14 22.41
C GLY A 24 13.00 -22.93 21.35
N ARG A 25 12.43 -24.10 21.70
CA ARG A 25 11.64 -24.86 20.73
C ARG A 25 10.20 -24.31 20.67
N PRO A 26 9.67 -24.03 19.47
CA PRO A 26 8.30 -23.57 19.34
C PRO A 26 7.30 -24.71 19.58
N LEU A 27 6.27 -24.44 20.37
CA LEU A 27 5.16 -25.36 20.64
C LEU A 27 3.95 -25.05 19.75
N ALA A 28 3.63 -23.77 19.58
CA ALA A 28 2.59 -23.31 18.68
C ALA A 28 2.83 -21.86 18.26
N PHE A 29 2.26 -21.49 17.12
CA PHE A 29 2.17 -20.12 16.64
C PHE A 29 0.72 -19.80 16.29
N ALA A 30 0.28 -18.58 16.58
CA ALA A 30 -0.97 -18.05 16.07
C ALA A 30 -0.79 -16.61 15.62
N SER A 31 -1.59 -16.19 14.64
CA SER A 31 -1.56 -14.83 14.11
C SER A 31 -2.95 -14.24 14.01
N SER A 32 -3.06 -12.93 14.22
CA SER A 32 -4.28 -12.16 14.03
C SER A 32 -4.01 -11.00 13.07
N PRO A 33 -4.73 -10.90 11.94
CA PRO A 33 -4.56 -9.81 10.98
C PRO A 33 -5.18 -8.50 11.51
N TYR A 34 -4.75 -7.38 10.92
CA TYR A 34 -5.39 -6.07 11.06
C TYR A 34 -5.31 -5.28 9.76
N PRO A 35 -6.27 -4.37 9.51
CA PRO A 35 -6.31 -3.60 8.28
C PRO A 35 -5.20 -2.54 8.24
N THR A 36 -4.72 -2.24 7.03
CA THR A 36 -3.89 -1.07 6.76
C THR A 36 -4.67 -0.12 5.87
N SER A 37 -4.74 1.16 6.26
CA SER A 37 -5.32 2.22 5.46
C SER A 37 -4.24 2.90 4.62
N TYR A 38 -4.58 3.26 3.38
CA TYR A 38 -3.71 4.04 2.50
C TYR A 38 -4.48 5.28 2.01
N PRO A 39 -4.65 6.33 2.86
CA PRO A 39 -5.56 7.44 2.57
C PRO A 39 -5.18 8.26 1.33
N HIS A 40 -3.89 8.28 1.00
CA HIS A 40 -3.31 8.96 -0.16
C HIS A 40 -2.14 8.13 -0.73
N PRO A 41 -1.70 8.41 -1.97
CA PRO A 41 -0.49 7.79 -2.50
C PRO A 41 0.70 7.98 -1.57
N SER A 42 1.43 6.89 -1.33
CA SER A 42 2.60 6.85 -0.44
C SER A 42 2.30 7.08 1.06
N TRP A 43 1.03 7.15 1.45
CA TRP A 43 0.60 7.21 2.84
C TRP A 43 0.16 5.83 3.30
N ALA A 44 0.54 5.43 4.50
CA ALA A 44 0.19 4.16 5.11
C ALA A 44 -0.09 4.36 6.60
N GLU A 45 -1.28 3.95 7.04
CA GLU A 45 -1.77 4.18 8.40
C GLU A 45 -2.41 2.94 9.00
N GLN A 46 -2.31 2.79 10.31
CA GLN A 46 -2.96 1.72 11.08
C GLN A 46 -3.57 2.26 12.36
N SER A 47 -4.67 1.66 12.81
CA SER A 47 -5.25 1.97 14.12
C SER A 47 -4.45 1.24 15.22
N PRO A 48 -3.92 1.97 16.23
CA PRO A 48 -3.27 1.30 17.35
C PRO A 48 -4.18 0.34 18.14
N GLU A 49 -5.47 0.62 18.17
CA GLU A 49 -6.46 -0.23 18.86
C GLU A 49 -6.64 -1.61 18.19
N ASP A 50 -6.43 -1.68 16.87
CA ASP A 50 -6.48 -2.94 16.14
C ASP A 50 -5.31 -3.84 16.53
N TRP A 51 -4.12 -3.26 16.77
CA TRP A 51 -2.97 -4.00 17.27
C TRP A 51 -3.22 -4.60 18.66
N TRP A 52 -3.83 -3.81 19.57
CA TRP A 52 -4.19 -4.30 20.89
C TRP A 52 -5.18 -5.47 20.79
N THR A 53 -6.19 -5.35 19.94
CA THR A 53 -7.17 -6.41 19.69
C THR A 53 -6.50 -7.68 19.15
N ALA A 54 -5.64 -7.52 18.15
CA ALA A 54 -4.90 -8.60 17.52
C ALA A 54 -3.93 -9.30 18.48
N LEU A 55 -3.26 -8.54 19.36
CA LEU A 55 -2.37 -9.09 20.40
C LEU A 55 -3.12 -10.08 21.30
N GLY A 56 -4.29 -9.69 21.81
CA GLY A 56 -5.11 -10.57 22.63
C GLY A 56 -5.59 -11.81 21.90
N ALA A 57 -6.01 -11.67 20.64
CA ALA A 57 -6.44 -12.81 19.82
C ALA A 57 -5.30 -13.80 19.55
N ALA A 58 -4.14 -13.31 19.10
CA ALA A 58 -2.99 -14.13 18.76
C ALA A 58 -2.40 -14.85 19.99
N VAL A 59 -2.22 -14.14 21.12
CA VAL A 59 -1.66 -14.72 22.34
C VAL A 59 -2.56 -15.81 22.91
N ARG A 60 -3.87 -15.56 23.05
CA ARG A 60 -4.82 -16.57 23.55
C ARG A 60 -4.85 -17.81 22.64
N ALA A 61 -4.85 -17.60 21.33
CA ALA A 61 -4.84 -18.69 20.36
C ALA A 61 -3.54 -19.52 20.43
N ALA A 62 -2.37 -18.88 20.52
CA ALA A 62 -1.09 -19.57 20.60
C ALA A 62 -0.97 -20.39 21.89
N VAL A 63 -1.38 -19.82 23.04
CA VAL A 63 -1.40 -20.52 24.34
C VAL A 63 -2.33 -21.74 24.29
N ALA A 64 -3.55 -21.57 23.76
CA ALA A 64 -4.51 -22.65 23.64
C ALA A 64 -4.00 -23.78 22.71
N GLN A 65 -3.42 -23.43 21.56
CA GLN A 65 -2.88 -24.39 20.60
C GLN A 65 -1.65 -25.13 21.13
N ALA A 66 -0.82 -24.46 21.93
CA ALA A 66 0.34 -25.09 22.59
C ALA A 66 -0.09 -26.07 23.69
N GLY A 67 -1.35 -26.03 24.15
CA GLY A 67 -1.84 -26.88 25.23
C GLY A 67 -1.19 -26.58 26.58
N VAL A 68 -0.68 -25.36 26.78
CA VAL A 68 0.01 -24.95 28.02
C VAL A 68 -0.95 -24.25 28.96
N SER A 69 -0.77 -24.44 30.27
CA SER A 69 -1.52 -23.66 31.26
C SER A 69 -0.99 -22.22 31.28
N PRO A 70 -1.84 -21.18 31.31
CA PRO A 70 -1.39 -19.80 31.43
C PRO A 70 -0.47 -19.55 32.63
N GLY A 71 -0.65 -20.28 33.73
CA GLY A 71 0.21 -20.20 34.93
C GLY A 71 1.62 -20.77 34.76
N ASP A 72 1.87 -21.51 33.67
CA ASP A 72 3.19 -22.05 33.33
C ASP A 72 3.98 -21.12 32.39
N VAL A 73 3.41 -19.98 31.98
CA VAL A 73 4.11 -18.94 31.22
C VAL A 73 4.92 -18.08 32.18
N ALA A 74 6.22 -17.93 31.92
CA ALA A 74 7.17 -17.26 32.79
C ALA A 74 7.34 -15.77 32.48
N ALA A 75 7.21 -15.38 31.21
CA ALA A 75 7.29 -14.01 30.72
C ALA A 75 6.83 -13.92 29.27
N MET A 76 6.68 -12.68 28.78
CA MET A 76 6.50 -12.39 27.35
C MET A 76 7.35 -11.20 26.90
N SER A 77 7.56 -11.07 25.60
CA SER A 77 8.11 -9.88 24.97
C SER A 77 7.42 -9.62 23.64
N VAL A 78 7.43 -8.36 23.20
CA VAL A 78 6.82 -7.92 21.95
C VAL A 78 7.82 -7.08 21.16
N ASP A 79 8.07 -7.45 19.92
CA ASP A 79 8.73 -6.64 18.92
C ASP A 79 7.69 -6.09 17.93
N THR A 80 8.06 -5.03 17.22
CA THR A 80 7.15 -4.39 16.25
C THR A 80 7.93 -3.83 15.07
N THR A 81 7.23 -3.52 13.97
CA THR A 81 7.82 -2.71 12.89
C THR A 81 8.46 -1.42 13.43
N CYS A 82 9.61 -1.06 12.87
CA CYS A 82 10.40 0.11 13.29
C CYS A 82 9.90 1.42 12.68
N CYS A 83 9.89 2.51 13.47
CA CYS A 83 9.45 3.84 13.05
C CYS A 83 7.98 3.89 12.59
N THR A 84 7.14 3.12 13.27
CA THR A 84 5.68 3.27 13.20
C THR A 84 5.27 4.24 14.30
N VAL A 85 5.05 5.51 13.93
CA VAL A 85 4.95 6.64 14.87
C VAL A 85 3.52 6.86 15.33
N VAL A 86 3.33 6.89 16.64
CA VAL A 86 2.02 7.02 17.32
C VAL A 86 1.98 8.34 18.11
N ALA A 87 0.90 9.10 17.96
CA ALA A 87 0.63 10.29 18.77
C ALA A 87 -0.51 9.99 19.76
N LEU A 88 -0.24 10.16 21.05
CA LEU A 88 -1.13 9.81 22.15
C LEU A 88 -1.46 11.01 23.03
N ASP A 89 -2.67 11.02 23.60
CA ASP A 89 -3.00 11.91 24.72
C ASP A 89 -2.38 11.43 26.05
N ALA A 90 -2.64 12.16 27.15
CA ALA A 90 -2.10 11.86 28.47
C ALA A 90 -2.63 10.55 29.07
N GLU A 91 -3.75 10.04 28.56
CA GLU A 91 -4.33 8.76 28.97
C GLU A 91 -3.83 7.58 28.11
N GLY A 92 -3.02 7.85 27.08
CA GLY A 92 -2.47 6.86 26.17
C GLY A 92 -3.44 6.43 25.08
N ARG A 93 -4.45 7.26 24.77
CA ARG A 93 -5.38 7.05 23.65
C ARG A 93 -4.80 7.66 22.37
N PRO A 94 -4.92 6.98 21.22
CA PRO A 94 -4.43 7.51 19.96
C PRO A 94 -5.22 8.74 19.52
N LEU A 95 -4.50 9.82 19.20
CA LEU A 95 -5.10 11.06 18.66
C LEU A 95 -5.40 10.96 17.16
N ARG A 96 -4.76 10.00 16.48
CA ARG A 96 -4.95 9.68 15.06
C ARG A 96 -4.41 8.26 14.78
N PRO A 97 -4.71 7.66 13.61
CA PRO A 97 -4.04 6.45 13.14
C PRO A 97 -2.51 6.63 13.14
N ALA A 98 -1.75 5.58 13.44
CA ALA A 98 -0.29 5.65 13.44
C ALA A 98 0.29 5.85 12.04
N LEU A 99 1.42 6.56 11.93
CA LEU A 99 2.19 6.70 10.69
C LEU A 99 3.11 5.48 10.52
N LEU A 100 2.73 4.54 9.66
CA LEU A 100 3.46 3.28 9.48
C LEU A 100 4.87 3.48 8.92
N TRP A 101 5.77 2.55 9.20
CA TRP A 101 7.14 2.54 8.68
C TRP A 101 7.22 2.86 7.17
N MET A 102 6.37 2.25 6.33
CA MET A 102 6.35 2.44 4.87
C MET A 102 5.68 3.75 4.39
N ASP A 103 5.20 4.58 5.32
CA ASP A 103 4.63 5.88 5.01
C ASP A 103 5.74 6.86 4.60
N MET A 104 5.59 7.45 3.41
CA MET A 104 6.57 8.36 2.81
C MET A 104 6.09 9.82 2.79
N ARG A 105 4.99 10.18 3.47
CA ARG A 105 4.44 11.54 3.42
C ARG A 105 5.41 12.61 3.92
N SER A 106 6.34 12.21 4.79
CA SER A 106 7.38 13.06 5.37
C SER A 106 8.63 13.19 4.48
N ALA A 107 8.58 12.83 3.20
CA ALA A 107 9.73 12.91 2.29
C ALA A 107 10.36 14.31 2.22
N ARG A 108 9.53 15.37 2.25
CA ARG A 108 10.02 16.76 2.31
C ARG A 108 10.79 17.02 3.61
N GLN A 109 10.29 16.52 4.73
CA GLN A 109 10.91 16.64 6.05
C GLN A 109 12.19 15.80 6.14
N ALA A 110 12.24 14.60 5.54
CA ALA A 110 13.46 13.80 5.46
C ALA A 110 14.59 14.55 4.74
N ALA A 111 14.28 15.29 3.67
CA ALA A 111 15.24 16.17 3.00
C ALA A 111 15.71 17.32 3.90
N GLN A 112 14.81 17.91 4.70
CA GLN A 112 15.17 18.94 5.69
C GLN A 112 16.10 18.39 6.78
N VAL A 113 15.79 17.19 7.29
CA VAL A 113 16.61 16.48 8.28
C VAL A 113 18.00 16.19 7.70
N ALA A 114 18.09 15.62 6.50
CA ALA A 114 19.37 15.38 5.84
C ALA A 114 20.21 16.66 5.64
N ALA A 115 19.56 17.79 5.33
CA ALA A 115 20.23 19.06 5.05
C ALA A 115 20.65 19.84 6.30
N CYS A 116 20.17 19.48 7.51
CA CYS A 116 20.41 20.30 8.71
C CYS A 116 21.86 20.21 9.23
N GLY A 117 22.61 19.18 8.82
CA GLY A 117 24.03 19.01 9.17
C GLY A 117 24.28 18.75 10.66
N ALA A 118 23.31 18.18 11.37
CA ALA A 118 23.47 17.82 12.78
C ALA A 118 24.54 16.74 12.96
N PRO A 119 25.38 16.83 14.01
CA PRO A 119 26.44 15.84 14.27
C PRO A 119 25.90 14.43 14.52
N GLU A 120 24.67 14.29 15.03
CA GLU A 120 24.03 12.99 15.27
C GLU A 120 23.79 12.20 13.97
N LEU A 121 23.64 12.89 12.83
CA LEU A 121 23.50 12.26 11.50
C LEU A 121 24.79 11.57 11.03
N ARG A 122 25.91 11.78 11.72
CA ARG A 122 27.19 11.13 11.35
C ARG A 122 27.13 9.61 11.37
N VAL A 123 26.19 9.04 12.12
CA VAL A 123 25.94 7.60 12.14
C VAL A 123 25.49 7.07 10.78
N ASN A 124 24.84 7.88 9.95
CA ASN A 124 24.38 7.52 8.60
C ASN A 124 25.34 8.12 7.56
N GLY A 125 26.09 7.27 6.85
CA GLY A 125 26.98 7.71 5.77
C GLY A 125 27.99 8.81 6.13
N GLY A 126 28.37 8.95 7.40
CA GLY A 126 29.26 10.02 7.86
C GLY A 126 28.61 11.41 7.90
N GLY A 127 27.28 11.50 7.90
CA GLY A 127 26.51 12.75 7.89
C GLY A 127 25.99 13.11 6.50
N GLY A 128 26.38 12.36 5.46
CA GLY A 128 25.88 12.53 4.09
C GLY A 128 24.53 11.85 3.83
N GLY A 129 23.97 11.14 4.81
CA GLY A 129 22.76 10.35 4.66
C GLY A 129 23.02 8.89 4.23
N PRO A 130 21.96 8.10 4.00
CA PRO A 130 20.59 8.55 3.75
C PRO A 130 19.84 8.96 5.03
N VAL A 131 18.80 9.76 4.86
CA VAL A 131 17.71 9.93 5.84
C VAL A 131 16.42 9.55 5.14
N SER A 132 15.63 8.65 5.75
CA SER A 132 14.39 8.15 5.16
C SER A 132 13.16 8.87 5.72
N ALA A 133 12.15 9.08 4.88
CA ALA A 133 10.82 9.52 5.31
C ALA A 133 10.17 8.53 6.29
N GLU A 134 10.60 7.28 6.23
CA GLU A 134 10.12 6.19 7.07
C GLU A 134 10.44 6.41 8.56
N TRP A 135 11.35 7.33 8.91
CA TRP A 135 11.93 7.44 10.26
C TRP A 135 11.16 8.35 11.21
N MET A 136 11.38 8.17 12.52
CA MET A 136 10.73 8.91 13.61
C MET A 136 10.83 10.43 13.45
N VAL A 137 12.05 10.96 13.29
CA VAL A 137 12.27 12.42 13.26
C VAL A 137 11.56 13.10 12.07
N PRO A 138 11.68 12.63 10.82
CA PRO A 138 10.90 13.17 9.71
C PRO A 138 9.37 13.13 9.92
N LYS A 139 8.83 12.03 10.47
CA LYS A 139 7.39 11.90 10.73
C LYS A 139 6.91 12.82 11.85
N ALA A 140 7.68 12.97 12.93
CA ALA A 140 7.37 13.93 13.97
C ALA A 140 7.45 15.38 13.45
N LEU A 141 8.42 15.69 12.57
CA LEU A 141 8.52 17.00 11.92
C LEU A 141 7.34 17.25 10.99
N TRP A 142 6.86 16.22 10.30
CA TRP A 142 5.66 16.29 9.47
C TRP A 142 4.42 16.57 10.33
N LEU A 143 4.23 15.86 11.45
CA LEU A 143 3.15 16.16 12.40
C LEU A 143 3.22 17.61 12.88
N LYS A 144 4.39 18.12 13.21
CA LYS A 144 4.57 19.51 13.63
C LYS A 144 4.18 20.53 12.55
N GLN A 145 4.57 20.28 11.30
CA GLN A 145 4.40 21.24 10.20
C GLN A 145 3.01 21.17 9.54
N GLU A 146 2.49 19.96 9.37
CA GLU A 146 1.28 19.69 8.57
C GLU A 146 0.06 19.38 9.44
N GLU A 147 0.24 18.86 10.67
CA GLU A 147 -0.83 18.60 11.64
C GLU A 147 -0.54 19.21 13.03
N PRO A 148 -0.30 20.55 13.11
CA PRO A 148 0.17 21.18 14.33
C PRO A 148 -0.74 20.96 15.54
N ASN A 149 -2.07 20.85 15.33
CA ASN A 149 -3.03 20.59 16.40
C ASN A 149 -2.80 19.20 17.04
N THR A 150 -2.60 18.16 16.23
CA THR A 150 -2.27 16.82 16.71
C THR A 150 -0.96 16.85 17.48
N TYR A 151 0.07 17.47 16.91
CA TYR A 151 1.39 17.56 17.53
C TYR A 151 1.35 18.29 18.88
N ILE A 152 0.61 19.40 18.97
CA ILE A 152 0.42 20.16 20.21
C ILE A 152 -0.35 19.33 21.25
N ALA A 153 -1.46 18.70 20.85
CA ALA A 153 -2.31 17.90 21.73
C ALA A 153 -1.64 16.61 22.22
N ALA A 154 -0.68 16.07 21.48
CA ALA A 154 0.05 14.86 21.85
C ALA A 154 0.80 15.06 23.17
N HIS A 155 0.45 14.27 24.17
CA HIS A 155 1.26 14.14 25.38
C HIS A 155 2.48 13.26 25.09
N TRP A 156 2.27 12.16 24.36
CA TRP A 156 3.35 11.32 23.86
C TRP A 156 3.39 11.24 22.34
N ILE A 157 4.59 11.25 21.78
CA ILE A 157 4.89 10.77 20.43
C ILE A 157 5.82 9.58 20.64
N CYS A 158 5.47 8.39 20.17
CA CYS A 158 6.18 7.16 20.54
C CYS A 158 6.12 6.11 19.41
N GLU A 159 6.77 4.97 19.60
CA GLU A 159 6.72 3.85 18.65
C GLU A 159 5.52 2.93 18.93
N TYR A 160 5.18 2.12 17.92
CA TYR A 160 4.21 1.03 18.04
C TYR A 160 4.48 0.16 19.29
N GLN A 161 5.73 -0.25 19.51
CA GLN A 161 6.09 -1.02 20.69
C GLN A 161 5.80 -0.30 22.00
N ASP A 162 6.13 0.99 22.10
CA ASP A 162 5.95 1.77 23.32
C ASP A 162 4.45 1.86 23.67
N TYR A 163 3.60 2.03 22.66
CA TYR A 163 2.15 1.95 22.82
C TYR A 163 1.71 0.59 23.38
N LEU A 164 2.15 -0.53 22.79
CA LEU A 164 1.77 -1.86 23.31
C LEU A 164 2.29 -2.07 24.74
N ASN A 165 3.53 -1.68 25.04
CA ASN A 165 4.11 -1.81 26.37
C ASN A 165 3.34 -0.99 27.42
N TYR A 166 2.89 0.22 27.06
CA TYR A 166 2.05 1.04 27.93
C TYR A 166 0.71 0.36 28.23
N HIS A 167 0.02 -0.20 27.23
CA HIS A 167 -1.24 -0.93 27.46
C HIS A 167 -1.05 -2.26 28.19
N LEU A 168 0.11 -2.90 28.03
CA LEU A 168 0.46 -4.13 28.76
C LEU A 168 0.77 -3.86 30.24
N THR A 169 1.57 -2.83 30.53
CA THR A 169 2.25 -2.67 31.83
C THR A 169 1.89 -1.40 32.58
N GLY A 170 1.27 -0.43 31.91
CA GLY A 170 1.03 0.92 32.42
C GLY A 170 2.26 1.83 32.41
N ALA A 171 3.42 1.35 31.94
CA ALA A 171 4.65 2.14 31.87
C ALA A 171 4.93 2.61 30.44
N MET A 172 5.13 3.92 30.27
CA MET A 172 5.54 4.52 29.00
C MET A 172 7.06 4.56 28.93
N VAL A 173 7.65 3.55 28.29
CA VAL A 173 9.09 3.35 28.18
C VAL A 173 9.48 3.18 26.72
N ALA A 174 10.67 3.68 26.35
CA ALA A 174 11.24 3.47 25.02
C ALA A 174 12.27 2.34 25.05
N SER A 175 12.41 1.64 23.92
CA SER A 175 13.52 0.71 23.71
C SER A 175 14.80 1.44 23.33
N VAL A 176 15.94 1.04 23.92
CA VAL A 176 17.27 1.49 23.47
C VAL A 176 17.49 1.19 21.99
N ASP A 177 16.91 0.10 21.49
CA ASP A 177 16.98 -0.30 20.09
C ASP A 177 16.35 0.78 19.20
N ASN A 178 15.07 1.10 19.41
CA ASN A 178 14.35 2.15 18.68
C ASN A 178 14.99 3.55 18.84
N VAL A 179 15.47 3.90 20.04
CA VAL A 179 16.13 5.19 20.28
C VAL A 179 17.46 5.29 19.52
N ALA A 180 18.22 4.20 19.46
CA ALA A 180 19.49 4.18 18.73
C ALA A 180 19.25 4.22 17.22
N ILE A 181 18.35 3.37 16.72
CA ILE A 181 18.09 3.21 15.29
C ILE A 181 17.10 4.28 14.83
N ARG A 182 17.50 5.11 13.86
CA ARG A 182 16.58 6.00 13.10
C ARG A 182 15.90 7.13 13.90
N TRP A 183 16.00 7.16 15.23
CA TRP A 183 15.81 8.36 16.04
C TRP A 183 17.11 9.18 16.12
N HIS A 184 18.27 8.54 15.93
CA HIS A 184 19.63 9.10 16.08
C HIS A 184 20.04 9.40 17.53
N GLY A 185 19.36 8.79 18.50
CA GLY A 185 19.80 8.81 19.90
C GLY A 185 21.00 7.89 20.13
N SER A 186 21.74 8.13 21.20
CA SER A 186 22.79 7.20 21.66
C SER A 186 22.86 7.20 23.18
N ASP A 187 23.44 8.25 23.76
CA ASP A 187 23.48 8.49 25.21
C ASP A 187 22.37 9.45 25.67
N GLY A 188 21.23 9.41 24.97
CA GLY A 188 20.10 10.33 25.16
C GLY A 188 19.46 10.80 23.83
N PRO A 189 18.46 11.69 23.89
CA PRO A 189 17.82 12.24 22.70
C PRO A 189 18.81 13.08 21.87
N PRO A 190 18.68 13.12 20.53
CA PRO A 190 19.54 13.89 19.63
C PRO A 190 19.23 15.40 19.68
N LEU A 191 19.61 16.07 20.77
CA LEU A 191 19.20 17.44 21.06
C LEU A 191 19.65 18.47 20.01
N GLU A 192 20.85 18.33 19.43
CA GLU A 192 21.34 19.28 18.43
C GLU A 192 20.61 19.10 17.09
N LEU A 193 20.28 17.86 16.72
CA LEU A 193 19.38 17.56 15.61
C LEU A 193 18.00 18.21 15.80
N LEU A 194 17.37 18.00 16.96
CA LEU A 194 16.07 18.59 17.28
C LEU A 194 16.12 20.12 17.25
N ARG A 195 17.16 20.73 17.84
CA ARG A 195 17.36 22.18 17.86
C ARG A 195 17.49 22.79 16.46
N ARG A 196 18.21 22.13 15.55
CA ARG A 196 18.36 22.60 14.15
C ARG A 196 17.08 22.55 13.35
N LEU A 197 16.16 21.65 13.72
CA LEU A 197 14.84 21.52 13.11
C LEU A 197 13.78 22.36 13.85
N GLY A 198 14.17 23.01 14.94
CA GLY A 198 13.29 23.74 15.84
C GLY A 198 12.24 22.83 16.46
N MET A 199 12.60 21.63 16.92
CA MET A 199 11.74 20.58 17.50
C MET A 199 12.16 20.17 18.91
N GLU A 200 12.79 21.06 19.68
CA GLU A 200 13.35 20.75 21.00
C GLU A 200 12.31 20.14 21.95
N GLU A 201 11.05 20.56 21.85
CA GLU A 201 9.94 20.06 22.67
C GLU A 201 9.59 18.59 22.39
N LEU A 202 9.98 18.02 21.25
CA LEU A 202 9.77 16.59 20.95
C LEU A 202 10.45 15.71 21.99
N SER A 203 11.62 16.13 22.50
CA SER A 203 12.34 15.38 23.52
C SER A 203 11.51 15.14 24.79
N GLY A 204 10.61 16.07 25.15
CA GLY A 204 9.68 15.93 26.27
C GLY A 204 8.40 15.16 25.94
N LYS A 205 8.11 14.93 24.65
CA LYS A 205 6.97 14.12 24.17
C LYS A 205 7.37 12.66 23.93
N TRP A 206 8.66 12.34 23.79
CA TRP A 206 9.12 10.95 23.77
C TRP A 206 9.02 10.29 25.17
N PRO A 207 8.95 8.96 25.25
CA PRO A 207 9.14 8.27 26.52
C PRO A 207 10.49 8.66 27.15
N GLN A 208 10.47 9.03 28.43
CA GLN A 208 11.64 9.56 29.13
C GLN A 208 12.55 8.46 29.68
N GLU A 209 11.97 7.32 30.03
CA GLU A 209 12.71 6.14 30.46
C GLU A 209 13.04 5.26 29.25
N VAL A 210 14.33 4.97 29.07
CA VAL A 210 14.83 4.13 27.97
C VAL A 210 15.40 2.84 28.56
N LEU A 211 14.83 1.70 28.17
CA LEU A 211 15.20 0.39 28.69
C LEU A 211 16.07 -0.40 27.70
N GLN A 212 16.97 -1.21 28.26
CA GLN A 212 17.73 -2.20 27.49
C GLN A 212 16.83 -3.35 27.03
N LEU A 213 17.17 -3.97 25.91
CA LEU A 213 16.49 -5.18 25.46
C LEU A 213 16.52 -6.27 26.55
N GLY A 214 15.37 -6.93 26.77
CA GLY A 214 15.21 -7.98 27.78
C GLY A 214 15.06 -7.47 29.21
N ALA A 215 15.16 -6.16 29.47
CA ALA A 215 14.84 -5.59 30.77
C ALA A 215 13.34 -5.75 31.08
N ARG A 216 13.00 -5.97 32.36
CA ARG A 216 11.60 -6.01 32.80
C ARG A 216 10.99 -4.62 32.76
N ILE A 217 9.82 -4.51 32.15
CA ILE A 217 9.03 -3.27 32.12
C ILE A 217 8.07 -3.23 33.31
N GLY A 218 8.25 -2.24 34.17
CA GLY A 218 7.36 -1.99 35.31
C GLY A 218 7.11 -3.23 36.18
N GLY A 219 5.86 -3.41 36.61
CA GLY A 219 5.42 -4.56 37.40
C GLY A 219 5.02 -5.81 36.59
N GLY A 220 5.18 -5.80 35.26
CA GLY A 220 4.61 -6.81 34.36
C GLY A 220 3.18 -6.48 33.92
N LEU A 221 2.42 -7.49 33.51
CA LEU A 221 1.04 -7.31 33.01
C LEU A 221 0.14 -6.66 34.07
N THR A 222 -0.56 -5.60 33.68
CA THR A 222 -1.67 -5.05 34.46
C THR A 222 -2.84 -6.03 34.54
N ALA A 223 -3.74 -5.87 35.51
CA ALA A 223 -4.97 -6.66 35.58
C ALA A 223 -5.79 -6.64 34.27
N ARG A 224 -5.88 -5.48 33.61
CA ARG A 224 -6.58 -5.32 32.32
C ARG A 224 -5.88 -6.12 31.21
N ALA A 225 -4.57 -6.02 31.12
CA ALA A 225 -3.78 -6.74 30.13
C ALA A 225 -3.83 -8.25 30.36
N ALA A 226 -3.68 -8.71 31.61
CA ALA A 226 -3.80 -10.10 32.01
C ALA A 226 -5.14 -10.72 31.59
N ALA A 227 -6.25 -10.03 31.89
CA ALA A 227 -7.59 -10.46 31.46
C ALA A 227 -7.73 -10.48 29.93
N HIS A 228 -7.18 -9.48 29.23
CA HIS A 228 -7.20 -9.43 27.77
C HIS A 228 -6.41 -10.57 27.15
N LEU A 229 -5.21 -10.89 27.64
CA LEU A 229 -4.35 -11.92 27.07
C LEU A 229 -4.70 -13.35 27.55
N GLY A 230 -5.53 -13.48 28.58
CA GLY A 230 -5.77 -14.76 29.25
C GLY A 230 -4.52 -15.28 29.99
N LEU A 231 -3.72 -14.38 30.54
CA LEU A 231 -2.46 -14.65 31.24
C LEU A 231 -2.50 -14.14 32.69
N PRO A 232 -1.59 -14.57 33.58
CA PRO A 232 -1.55 -14.09 34.96
C PRO A 232 -1.24 -12.59 35.07
N GLU A 233 -1.89 -11.90 36.01
CA GLU A 233 -1.49 -10.55 36.42
C GLU A 233 -0.06 -10.55 36.98
N GLY A 234 0.70 -9.50 36.68
CA GLY A 234 2.11 -9.39 37.07
C GLY A 234 3.06 -10.30 36.29
N LEU A 235 2.59 -10.99 35.23
CA LEU A 235 3.48 -11.72 34.33
C LEU A 235 4.56 -10.75 33.78
N PRO A 236 5.86 -11.06 33.91
CA PRO A 236 6.92 -10.20 33.43
C PRO A 236 6.80 -9.93 31.92
N VAL A 237 6.95 -8.66 31.55
CA VAL A 237 7.04 -8.21 30.15
C VAL A 237 8.46 -7.68 29.92
N ALA A 238 9.16 -8.26 28.96
CA ALA A 238 10.49 -7.86 28.55
C ALA A 238 10.42 -6.76 27.48
N GLN A 239 11.27 -5.74 27.62
CA GLN A 239 11.49 -4.75 26.58
C GLN A 239 12.02 -5.42 25.30
N GLY A 240 11.23 -5.33 24.23
CA GLY A 240 11.66 -5.69 22.87
C GLY A 240 12.27 -4.49 22.14
N GLY A 241 12.33 -4.60 20.80
CA GLY A 241 12.76 -3.52 19.90
C GLY A 241 12.07 -3.61 18.54
N ALA A 242 12.75 -3.13 17.51
CA ALA A 242 12.37 -3.30 16.12
C ALA A 242 12.48 -4.77 15.68
N ASP A 243 11.46 -5.25 14.99
CA ASP A 243 11.32 -6.60 14.44
C ASP A 243 12.61 -7.18 13.83
N ALA A 244 13.26 -6.46 12.91
CA ALA A 244 14.47 -6.91 12.24
C ALA A 244 15.67 -7.07 13.19
N PHE A 245 15.79 -6.20 14.19
CA PHE A 245 16.89 -6.21 15.17
C PHE A 245 16.64 -7.26 16.26
N ILE A 246 15.39 -7.50 16.62
CA ILE A 246 15.03 -8.63 17.49
C ILE A 246 15.17 -9.96 16.75
N GLY A 247 14.84 -10.00 15.46
CA GLY A 247 15.07 -11.15 14.59
C GLY A 247 16.56 -11.54 14.53
N VAL A 248 17.46 -10.57 14.52
CA VAL A 248 18.91 -10.80 14.60
C VAL A 248 19.32 -11.55 15.87
N ILE A 249 18.69 -11.26 17.02
CA ILE A 249 18.87 -12.04 18.26
C ILE A 249 18.33 -13.47 18.08
N GLY A 250 17.15 -13.62 17.47
CA GLY A 250 16.56 -14.94 17.16
C GLY A 250 17.38 -15.77 16.18
N LEU A 251 18.20 -15.14 15.35
CA LEU A 251 19.19 -15.79 14.48
C LEU A 251 20.52 -16.09 15.17
N GLY A 252 20.70 -15.61 16.40
CA GLY A 252 21.95 -15.73 17.16
C GLY A 252 23.10 -14.89 16.62
N VAL A 253 22.81 -13.86 15.84
CA VAL A 253 23.78 -12.92 15.27
C VAL A 253 24.00 -11.80 16.29
N ILE A 254 24.91 -12.01 17.23
CA ILE A 254 25.11 -11.08 18.36
C ILE A 254 26.57 -10.75 18.66
N ALA A 255 27.52 -11.48 18.06
CA ALA A 255 28.95 -11.27 18.30
C ALA A 255 29.60 -10.45 17.18
N PRO A 256 30.62 -9.61 17.47
CA PRO A 256 31.37 -8.91 16.45
C PRO A 256 31.87 -9.84 15.33
N GLY A 257 31.58 -9.49 14.08
CA GLY A 257 31.89 -10.30 12.89
C GLY A 257 30.75 -11.22 12.42
N ASP A 258 29.67 -11.35 13.20
CA ASP A 258 28.43 -11.99 12.78
C ASP A 258 27.62 -11.03 11.91
N MET A 259 26.94 -11.56 10.89
CA MET A 259 25.98 -10.83 10.07
C MET A 259 24.72 -11.65 9.81
N ALA A 260 23.56 -11.02 9.96
CA ALA A 260 22.30 -11.52 9.47
C ALA A 260 22.02 -10.97 8.07
N MET A 261 21.44 -11.82 7.21
CA MET A 261 20.87 -11.42 5.94
C MET A 261 19.39 -11.80 5.93
N LEU A 262 18.54 -10.81 6.17
CA LEU A 262 17.09 -10.97 6.19
C LEU A 262 16.55 -10.78 4.77
N THR A 263 15.91 -11.81 4.21
CA THR A 263 15.54 -11.87 2.79
C THR A 263 14.02 -11.81 2.59
N GLY A 264 13.58 -11.04 1.61
CA GLY A 264 12.17 -10.91 1.26
C GLY A 264 12.00 -10.16 -0.05
N SER A 265 11.05 -9.23 -0.12
CA SER A 265 10.97 -8.28 -1.23
C SER A 265 12.27 -7.50 -1.43
N SER A 266 12.93 -7.15 -0.32
CA SER A 266 14.26 -6.54 -0.20
C SER A 266 15.19 -7.44 0.62
N HIS A 267 16.50 -7.15 0.63
CA HIS A 267 17.44 -7.75 1.58
C HIS A 267 17.94 -6.70 2.56
N LEU A 268 18.03 -7.08 3.83
CA LEU A 268 18.65 -6.30 4.89
C LEU A 268 19.86 -7.04 5.44
N HIS A 269 20.98 -6.33 5.55
CA HIS A 269 22.25 -6.85 6.05
C HIS A 269 22.52 -6.16 7.38
N ILE A 270 22.47 -6.90 8.48
CA ILE A 270 22.69 -6.39 9.84
C ILE A 270 23.89 -7.11 10.43
N GLY A 271 25.00 -6.39 10.61
CA GLY A 271 26.23 -6.91 11.17
C GLY A 271 26.53 -6.36 12.56
N MET A 272 27.26 -7.12 13.36
CA MET A 272 27.73 -6.71 14.69
C MET A 272 29.21 -6.34 14.66
N THR A 273 29.60 -5.24 15.30
CA THR A 273 31.00 -4.79 15.38
C THR A 273 31.29 -4.15 16.75
N ASP A 274 32.54 -4.15 17.16
CA ASP A 274 33.01 -3.62 18.45
C ASP A 274 33.41 -2.13 18.40
N ARG A 275 33.32 -1.52 17.22
CA ARG A 275 33.75 -0.14 16.95
C ARG A 275 32.77 0.60 16.05
N PRO A 276 32.62 1.92 16.20
CA PRO A 276 31.79 2.72 15.30
C PRO A 276 32.38 2.72 13.89
N LEU A 277 31.52 2.55 12.90
CA LEU A 277 31.88 2.58 11.49
C LEU A 277 31.06 3.63 10.74
N SER A 278 31.63 4.15 9.67
CA SER A 278 30.93 5.05 8.76
C SER A 278 31.42 4.82 7.35
N GLY A 279 30.51 4.67 6.41
CA GLY A 279 30.83 4.48 5.00
C GLY A 279 29.69 4.98 4.13
N LYS A 280 30.03 5.48 2.94
CA LYS A 280 29.04 6.00 1.99
C LYS A 280 27.96 4.94 1.72
N GLY A 281 26.69 5.35 1.83
CA GLY A 281 25.54 4.49 1.59
C GLY A 281 25.22 3.46 2.67
N MET A 282 25.98 3.43 3.77
CA MET A 282 25.62 2.66 4.96
C MET A 282 24.50 3.36 5.72
N PHE A 283 23.51 2.58 6.17
CA PHE A 283 22.33 3.12 6.84
C PHE A 283 22.65 3.56 8.26
N GLY A 284 23.51 2.84 8.97
CA GLY A 284 23.90 3.22 10.32
C GLY A 284 25.02 2.37 10.90
N SER A 285 25.65 2.90 11.95
CA SER A 285 26.51 2.20 12.90
C SER A 285 26.02 2.43 14.34
N TYR A 286 24.84 1.91 14.67
CA TYR A 286 24.12 2.22 15.90
C TYR A 286 24.73 1.54 17.12
N ARG A 287 25.20 2.33 18.09
CA ARG A 287 25.79 1.80 19.33
C ARG A 287 24.69 1.34 20.28
N GLY A 288 24.85 0.15 20.85
CA GLY A 288 23.99 -0.33 21.92
C GLY A 288 22.58 -0.73 21.50
N ALA A 289 22.27 -0.76 20.20
CA ALA A 289 20.94 -1.07 19.70
C ALA A 289 20.50 -2.50 20.07
N VAL A 290 21.39 -3.48 19.88
CA VAL A 290 21.11 -4.90 20.18
C VAL A 290 21.73 -5.37 21.49
N LEU A 291 23.00 -5.03 21.74
CA LEU A 291 23.71 -5.35 22.98
C LEU A 291 24.51 -4.15 23.47
N PRO A 292 24.61 -3.93 24.79
CA PRO A 292 25.48 -2.90 25.36
C PRO A 292 26.92 -3.01 24.85
N GLY A 293 27.48 -1.90 24.38
CA GLY A 293 28.86 -1.83 23.90
C GLY A 293 29.12 -2.40 22.50
N VAL A 294 28.13 -3.03 21.86
CA VAL A 294 28.21 -3.50 20.47
C VAL A 294 27.58 -2.46 19.54
N HIS A 295 28.16 -2.28 18.37
CA HIS A 295 27.62 -1.46 17.30
C HIS A 295 26.97 -2.33 16.24
N VAL A 296 25.82 -1.87 15.72
CA VAL A 296 25.13 -2.51 14.61
C VAL A 296 25.44 -1.78 13.32
N VAL A 297 25.89 -2.51 12.31
CA VAL A 297 26.13 -2.02 10.95
C VAL A 297 24.98 -2.45 10.05
N GLU A 298 24.32 -1.50 9.41
CA GLU A 298 23.16 -1.76 8.54
C GLU A 298 23.44 -1.39 7.08
N GLY A 299 23.09 -2.28 6.16
CA GLY A 299 23.03 -2.04 4.72
C GLY A 299 21.78 -2.65 4.11
N GLY A 300 21.24 -2.01 3.07
CA GLY A 300 19.98 -2.41 2.44
C GLY A 300 20.11 -2.60 0.93
N GLN A 301 19.35 -3.57 0.40
CA GLN A 301 19.24 -3.85 -1.03
C GLN A 301 17.76 -3.86 -1.43
N THR A 302 17.34 -2.90 -2.26
CA THR A 302 15.93 -2.51 -2.40
C THR A 302 15.07 -3.56 -3.12
N SER A 303 15.56 -4.10 -4.25
CA SER A 303 14.75 -4.94 -5.13
C SER A 303 15.40 -6.31 -5.33
N THR A 304 14.92 -7.29 -4.58
CA THR A 304 15.52 -8.64 -4.57
C THR A 304 14.46 -9.69 -4.93
N GLY A 305 13.72 -10.23 -3.94
CA GLY A 305 12.53 -11.04 -4.20
C GLY A 305 11.47 -10.29 -5.00
N SER A 306 11.36 -8.97 -4.85
CA SER A 306 10.42 -8.16 -5.64
C SER A 306 10.79 -8.13 -7.13
N ALA A 307 12.08 -8.07 -7.47
CA ALA A 307 12.55 -8.12 -8.85
C ALA A 307 12.32 -9.49 -9.48
N VAL A 308 12.59 -10.56 -8.73
CA VAL A 308 12.34 -11.95 -9.17
C VAL A 308 10.85 -12.20 -9.37
N ASN A 309 10.01 -11.72 -8.46
CA ASN A 309 8.56 -11.82 -8.59
C ASN A 309 8.01 -10.94 -9.74
N TRP A 310 8.59 -9.76 -9.98
CA TRP A 310 8.26 -8.93 -11.14
C TRP A 310 8.54 -9.68 -12.45
N LEU A 311 9.71 -10.32 -12.56
CA LEU A 311 10.10 -11.09 -13.75
C LEU A 311 9.10 -12.23 -14.01
N ARG A 312 8.80 -13.02 -12.96
CA ARG A 312 7.83 -14.12 -13.02
C ARG A 312 6.43 -13.66 -13.43
N ARG A 313 5.90 -12.61 -12.79
CA ARG A 313 4.54 -12.12 -13.04
C ARG A 313 4.41 -11.40 -14.38
N GLY A 314 5.36 -10.52 -14.70
CA GLY A 314 5.26 -9.63 -15.85
C GLY A 314 5.76 -10.25 -17.15
N LEU A 315 6.96 -10.84 -17.16
CA LEU A 315 7.62 -11.26 -18.39
C LEU A 315 7.48 -12.76 -18.69
N MET A 316 7.09 -13.57 -17.69
CA MET A 316 6.97 -15.03 -17.82
C MET A 316 5.53 -15.54 -17.72
N GLY A 317 4.54 -14.65 -17.83
CA GLY A 317 3.12 -15.02 -17.87
C GLY A 317 2.51 -15.42 -16.53
N GLY A 318 3.20 -15.21 -15.40
CA GLY A 318 2.66 -15.31 -14.03
C GLY A 318 2.29 -16.70 -13.50
N ALA A 319 1.98 -17.65 -14.38
CA ALA A 319 1.58 -19.01 -14.04
C ALA A 319 2.76 -19.98 -13.78
N VAL A 320 3.99 -19.59 -14.12
CA VAL A 320 5.18 -20.44 -13.99
C VAL A 320 5.55 -20.64 -12.51
N ASP A 321 5.87 -21.85 -12.09
CA ASP A 321 6.31 -22.12 -10.72
C ASP A 321 7.77 -21.67 -10.51
N TYR A 322 8.10 -21.21 -9.31
CA TYR A 322 9.49 -20.98 -8.91
C TYR A 322 10.31 -22.27 -8.97
N ALA A 323 9.71 -23.43 -8.70
CA ALA A 323 10.41 -24.71 -8.81
C ALA A 323 10.95 -24.95 -10.24
N ASP A 324 10.12 -24.70 -11.26
CA ASP A 324 10.51 -24.83 -12.67
C ASP A 324 11.61 -23.83 -13.04
N LEU A 325 11.47 -22.57 -12.61
CA LEU A 325 12.47 -21.53 -12.88
C LEU A 325 13.83 -21.85 -12.22
N ASN A 326 13.82 -22.41 -11.00
CA ASN A 326 15.04 -22.87 -10.34
C ASN A 326 15.69 -24.03 -11.12
N ALA A 327 14.92 -25.04 -11.53
CA ALA A 327 15.44 -26.17 -12.29
C ALA A 327 16.05 -25.75 -13.65
N GLU A 328 15.38 -24.83 -14.36
CA GLU A 328 15.91 -24.28 -15.62
C GLU A 328 17.18 -23.45 -15.40
N ALA A 329 17.23 -22.66 -14.33
CA ALA A 329 18.39 -21.86 -13.98
C ALA A 329 19.58 -22.71 -13.50
N GLU A 330 19.34 -23.82 -12.82
CA GLU A 330 20.40 -24.76 -12.42
C GLU A 330 21.16 -25.33 -13.63
N ALA A 331 20.48 -25.53 -14.76
CA ALA A 331 21.08 -25.99 -16.01
C ALA A 331 21.94 -24.94 -16.73
N VAL A 332 21.84 -23.66 -16.35
CA VAL A 332 22.63 -22.56 -16.94
C VAL A 332 23.96 -22.41 -16.18
N PRO A 333 25.12 -22.29 -16.82
CA PRO A 333 26.38 -22.12 -16.09
C PRO A 333 26.50 -20.75 -15.38
N PRO A 334 27.35 -20.63 -14.33
CA PRO A 334 27.69 -19.35 -13.71
C PRO A 334 28.05 -18.25 -14.72
N GLY A 335 27.48 -17.06 -14.56
CA GLY A 335 27.69 -15.92 -15.47
C GLY A 335 26.81 -15.92 -16.71
N CYS A 336 25.82 -16.82 -16.74
CA CYS A 336 24.70 -16.83 -17.68
C CYS A 336 25.11 -16.67 -19.15
N GLU A 337 26.23 -17.28 -19.52
CA GLU A 337 26.81 -17.29 -20.87
C GLU A 337 27.03 -15.90 -21.52
N GLY A 338 27.15 -14.84 -20.72
CA GLY A 338 27.26 -13.48 -21.25
C GLY A 338 26.27 -12.50 -20.67
N LEU A 339 25.09 -12.98 -20.28
CA LEU A 339 24.02 -12.15 -19.72
C LEU A 339 24.40 -11.66 -18.32
N VAL A 340 24.21 -10.37 -18.07
CA VAL A 340 24.35 -9.76 -16.74
C VAL A 340 23.14 -8.90 -16.45
N CYS A 341 22.59 -9.03 -15.25
CA CYS A 341 21.49 -8.20 -14.78
C CYS A 341 22.00 -7.16 -13.76
N LEU A 342 21.33 -6.01 -13.71
CA LEU A 342 21.44 -5.03 -12.63
C LEU A 342 20.14 -5.07 -11.82
N ASP A 343 20.22 -5.24 -10.51
CA ASP A 343 19.08 -5.51 -9.62
C ASP A 343 18.35 -4.24 -9.11
N HIS A 344 18.74 -3.05 -9.57
CA HIS A 344 18.24 -1.76 -9.07
C HIS A 344 16.83 -1.37 -9.55
N PHE A 345 15.87 -2.29 -9.60
CA PHE A 345 14.52 -2.07 -10.17
C PHE A 345 13.73 -0.95 -9.47
N GLN A 346 13.99 -0.70 -8.19
CA GLN A 346 13.40 0.40 -7.40
C GLN A 346 14.49 1.34 -6.85
N GLY A 347 15.56 1.58 -7.61
CA GLY A 347 16.73 2.33 -7.15
C GLY A 347 17.71 1.46 -6.35
N ASN A 348 18.76 2.09 -5.84
CA ASN A 348 19.77 1.45 -4.99
C ASN A 348 19.89 2.15 -3.64
N ARG A 349 19.90 1.37 -2.56
CA ARG A 349 20.19 1.83 -1.20
C ARG A 349 21.70 1.77 -0.94
N THR A 350 22.24 0.64 -0.54
CA THR A 350 23.68 0.47 -0.33
C THR A 350 24.30 -0.19 -1.57
N PRO A 351 25.46 0.27 -2.08
CA PRO A 351 26.31 1.35 -1.57
C PRO A 351 26.10 2.73 -2.24
N HIS A 352 25.23 2.83 -3.25
CA HIS A 352 25.19 4.00 -4.12
C HIS A 352 24.25 5.11 -3.64
N THR A 353 23.23 4.79 -2.84
CA THR A 353 22.19 5.72 -2.38
C THR A 353 21.59 6.53 -3.54
N ASP A 354 21.19 5.80 -4.58
CA ASP A 354 20.71 6.38 -5.84
C ASP A 354 19.27 5.94 -6.12
N PRO A 355 18.27 6.78 -5.82
CA PRO A 355 16.86 6.46 -6.06
C PRO A 355 16.52 6.44 -7.56
N LEU A 356 17.39 6.96 -8.43
CA LEU A 356 17.17 7.05 -9.87
C LEU A 356 17.74 5.86 -10.63
N SER A 357 18.56 5.02 -9.99
CA SER A 357 19.08 3.80 -10.62
C SER A 357 17.96 2.85 -11.04
N ARG A 358 18.13 2.12 -12.14
CA ARG A 358 17.10 1.20 -12.69
C ARG A 358 17.69 -0.16 -13.00
N GLY A 359 16.82 -1.17 -12.99
CA GLY A 359 17.17 -2.52 -13.42
C GLY A 359 17.55 -2.57 -14.90
N ALA A 360 18.46 -3.46 -15.26
CA ALA A 360 18.93 -3.62 -16.63
C ALA A 360 19.26 -5.08 -16.93
N LEU A 361 19.05 -5.51 -18.17
CA LEU A 361 19.51 -6.79 -18.71
C LEU A 361 20.47 -6.48 -19.86
N VAL A 362 21.74 -6.83 -19.71
CA VAL A 362 22.80 -6.47 -20.67
C VAL A 362 23.48 -7.73 -21.20
N GLY A 363 23.74 -7.77 -22.51
CA GLY A 363 24.42 -8.90 -23.16
C GLY A 363 23.49 -9.99 -23.69
N LEU A 364 22.21 -9.68 -23.94
CA LEU A 364 21.28 -10.64 -24.55
C LEU A 364 21.73 -11.11 -25.95
N THR A 365 21.37 -12.34 -26.28
CA THR A 365 21.60 -13.04 -27.55
C THR A 365 20.43 -13.97 -27.77
N LEU A 366 20.24 -14.47 -29.01
CA LEU A 366 19.15 -15.40 -29.33
C LEU A 366 19.28 -16.78 -28.64
N LYS A 367 20.42 -17.07 -27.99
CA LYS A 367 20.62 -18.31 -27.23
C LYS A 367 19.92 -18.29 -25.86
N HIS A 368 19.79 -17.11 -25.27
CA HIS A 368 19.32 -16.99 -23.90
C HIS A 368 17.84 -17.39 -23.77
N THR A 369 17.55 -18.16 -22.73
CA THR A 369 16.22 -18.65 -22.38
C THR A 369 15.70 -17.94 -21.13
N ARG A 370 14.45 -18.23 -20.74
CA ARG A 370 13.89 -17.73 -19.47
C ARG A 370 14.72 -18.18 -18.25
N GLY A 371 15.28 -19.40 -18.27
CA GLY A 371 16.22 -19.88 -17.25
C GLY A 371 17.50 -19.03 -17.15
N HIS A 372 18.03 -18.53 -18.27
CA HIS A 372 19.17 -17.61 -18.25
C HIS A 372 18.82 -16.28 -17.60
N VAL A 373 17.65 -15.72 -17.93
CA VAL A 373 17.21 -14.44 -17.37
C VAL A 373 16.91 -14.56 -15.87
N PHE A 374 16.27 -15.65 -15.45
CA PHE A 374 16.01 -15.94 -14.04
C PHE A 374 17.32 -16.12 -13.27
N ARG A 375 18.26 -16.95 -13.77
CA ARG A 375 19.58 -17.11 -13.15
C ARG A 375 20.34 -15.80 -13.10
N GLY A 376 20.33 -15.02 -14.19
CA GLY A 376 21.03 -13.74 -14.26
C GLY A 376 20.53 -12.75 -13.21
N LEU A 377 19.24 -12.77 -12.88
CA LEU A 377 18.68 -11.95 -11.81
C LEU A 377 19.05 -12.49 -10.41
N VAL A 378 19.04 -13.81 -10.21
CA VAL A 378 19.53 -14.46 -8.97
C VAL A 378 21.00 -14.10 -8.73
N GLU A 379 21.85 -14.22 -9.75
CA GLU A 379 23.26 -13.82 -9.70
C GLU A 379 23.42 -12.32 -9.45
N ALA A 380 22.62 -11.46 -10.10
CA ALA A 380 22.64 -10.03 -9.86
C ALA A 380 22.28 -9.64 -8.43
N VAL A 381 21.29 -10.30 -7.81
CA VAL A 381 20.95 -10.08 -6.40
C VAL A 381 22.13 -10.47 -5.50
N ALA A 382 22.77 -11.62 -5.76
CA ALA A 382 23.95 -12.02 -5.00
C ALA A 382 25.16 -11.09 -5.21
N PHE A 383 25.36 -10.58 -6.42
CA PHE A 383 26.36 -9.54 -6.69
C PHE A 383 26.03 -8.21 -5.99
N GLY A 384 24.75 -7.85 -5.90
CA GLY A 384 24.29 -6.70 -5.11
C GLY A 384 24.63 -6.86 -3.63
N THR A 385 24.40 -8.03 -3.04
CA THR A 385 24.88 -8.37 -1.69
C THR A 385 26.40 -8.22 -1.60
N GLU A 386 27.17 -8.75 -2.54
CA GLU A 386 28.63 -8.61 -2.52
C GLU A 386 29.10 -7.15 -2.66
N ALA A 387 28.38 -6.30 -3.40
CA ALA A 387 28.65 -4.87 -3.45
C ALA A 387 28.40 -4.18 -2.10
N VAL A 388 27.37 -4.60 -1.35
CA VAL A 388 27.14 -4.16 0.03
C VAL A 388 28.28 -4.61 0.94
N LEU A 389 28.66 -5.89 0.87
CA LEU A 389 29.75 -6.45 1.66
C LEU A 389 31.10 -5.78 1.33
N GLU A 390 31.37 -5.48 0.06
CA GLU A 390 32.57 -4.76 -0.38
C GLU A 390 32.63 -3.35 0.21
N ALA A 391 31.52 -2.62 0.21
CA ALA A 391 31.43 -1.31 0.84
C ALA A 391 31.66 -1.39 2.36
N MET A 392 31.08 -2.40 3.03
CA MET A 392 31.28 -2.62 4.46
C MET A 392 32.73 -2.99 4.79
N ARG A 393 33.39 -3.84 3.98
CA ARG A 393 34.81 -4.17 4.10
C ARG A 393 35.68 -2.92 3.94
N GLY A 394 35.36 -2.06 2.96
CA GLY A 394 36.01 -0.76 2.79
C GLY A 394 35.83 0.18 3.99
N ALA A 395 34.71 0.08 4.71
CA ALA A 395 34.45 0.80 5.95
C ALA A 395 35.07 0.13 7.20
N GLY A 396 35.70 -1.04 7.06
CA GLY A 396 36.37 -1.74 8.16
C GLY A 396 35.54 -2.83 8.85
N TYR A 397 34.43 -3.28 8.25
CA TYR A 397 33.65 -4.43 8.70
C TYR A 397 33.79 -5.62 7.75
N SER A 398 34.25 -6.77 8.25
CA SER A 398 34.38 -8.00 7.45
C SER A 398 33.65 -9.13 8.15
N PRO A 399 32.46 -9.54 7.68
CA PRO A 399 31.76 -10.67 8.28
C PRO A 399 32.51 -11.97 8.01
N THR A 400 32.36 -12.93 8.93
CA THR A 400 32.96 -14.28 8.81
C THR A 400 31.97 -15.33 8.31
N SER A 401 30.67 -15.05 8.44
CA SER A 401 29.56 -15.88 7.99
C SER A 401 28.31 -15.01 7.80
N LEU A 402 27.32 -15.55 7.10
CA LEU A 402 25.99 -14.94 6.99
C LEU A 402 24.94 -15.89 7.58
N THR A 403 24.16 -15.45 8.57
CA THR A 403 22.97 -16.19 8.99
C THR A 403 21.76 -15.66 8.22
N ILE A 404 21.10 -16.52 7.46
CA ILE A 404 20.05 -16.12 6.50
C ILE A 404 18.68 -16.52 7.02
N ALA A 405 17.72 -15.61 6.87
CA ALA A 405 16.31 -15.88 7.09
C ALA A 405 15.43 -15.34 5.96
N GLY A 406 14.18 -15.79 5.91
CA GLY A 406 13.16 -15.25 5.00
C GLY A 406 13.07 -15.95 3.65
N GLY A 407 12.49 -15.27 2.65
CA GLY A 407 11.96 -15.89 1.43
C GLY A 407 12.98 -16.62 0.56
N ALA A 408 14.23 -16.14 0.50
CA ALA A 408 15.28 -16.73 -0.34
C ALA A 408 15.71 -18.13 0.12
N THR A 409 15.48 -18.47 1.40
CA THR A 409 15.83 -19.78 1.98
C THR A 409 15.06 -20.95 1.35
N LYS A 410 14.00 -20.66 0.58
CA LYS A 410 13.21 -21.65 -0.17
C LYS A 410 13.87 -22.11 -1.48
N SER A 411 14.97 -21.49 -1.91
CA SER A 411 15.70 -21.86 -3.14
C SER A 411 17.14 -22.26 -2.83
N GLU A 412 17.47 -23.53 -3.09
CA GLU A 412 18.82 -24.08 -2.96
C GLU A 412 19.82 -23.37 -3.87
N LEU A 413 19.44 -23.17 -5.14
CA LEU A 413 20.25 -22.43 -6.11
C LEU A 413 20.58 -21.04 -5.58
N TRP A 414 19.57 -20.32 -5.08
CA TRP A 414 19.76 -18.94 -4.64
C TRP A 414 20.70 -18.86 -3.44
N MET A 415 20.50 -19.73 -2.45
CA MET A 415 21.40 -19.80 -1.30
C MET A 415 22.83 -20.15 -1.73
N GLN A 416 23.01 -21.18 -2.57
CA GLN A 416 24.35 -21.56 -3.00
C GLN A 416 25.04 -20.46 -3.82
N VAL A 417 24.32 -19.73 -4.68
CA VAL A 417 24.87 -18.58 -5.42
C VAL A 417 25.30 -17.47 -4.47
N HIS A 418 24.52 -17.14 -3.43
CA HIS A 418 24.96 -16.17 -2.41
C HIS A 418 26.24 -16.62 -1.69
N ALA A 419 26.35 -17.91 -1.34
CA ALA A 419 27.54 -18.46 -0.68
C ALA A 419 28.76 -18.32 -1.61
N ASP A 420 28.63 -18.80 -2.85
CA ASP A 420 29.71 -18.80 -3.83
C ASP A 420 30.14 -17.38 -4.22
N VAL A 421 29.20 -16.44 -4.36
CA VAL A 421 29.51 -15.05 -4.71
C VAL A 421 30.23 -14.34 -3.56
N SER A 422 29.70 -14.43 -2.34
CA SER A 422 30.26 -13.74 -1.16
C SER A 422 31.50 -14.41 -0.57
N ASN A 423 31.73 -15.69 -0.89
CA ASN A 423 32.71 -16.57 -0.25
C ASN A 423 32.53 -16.71 1.26
N LEU A 424 31.29 -16.68 1.73
CA LEU A 424 30.95 -16.81 3.14
C LEU A 424 30.08 -18.06 3.34
N PRO A 425 30.30 -18.81 4.43
CA PRO A 425 29.35 -19.85 4.82
C PRO A 425 28.02 -19.21 5.21
N LEU A 426 26.93 -19.86 4.80
CA LEU A 426 25.56 -19.42 5.10
C LEU A 426 24.95 -20.35 6.14
N HIS A 427 24.45 -19.80 7.24
CA HIS A 427 23.79 -20.55 8.30
C HIS A 427 22.27 -20.38 8.22
N LEU A 428 21.54 -21.47 8.33
CA LEU A 428 20.09 -21.48 8.51
C LEU A 428 19.76 -21.98 9.91
N THR A 429 18.83 -21.31 10.59
CA THR A 429 18.36 -21.70 11.92
C THR A 429 17.24 -22.74 11.85
N GLU A 430 17.03 -23.48 12.94
CA GLU A 430 15.94 -24.45 13.06
C GLU A 430 14.57 -23.77 13.14
N VAL A 431 14.48 -22.65 13.87
CA VAL A 431 13.27 -21.84 13.96
C VAL A 431 13.28 -20.82 12.81
N PRO A 432 12.29 -20.89 11.89
CA PRO A 432 12.24 -19.97 10.74
C PRO A 432 11.72 -18.58 11.12
N ASP A 433 10.98 -18.47 12.21
CA ASP A 433 10.41 -17.22 12.72
C ASP A 433 11.38 -16.58 13.72
N ALA A 434 12.34 -15.84 13.18
CA ALA A 434 13.41 -15.25 13.97
C ALA A 434 12.94 -14.13 14.91
N PRO A 435 12.07 -13.17 14.52
CA PRO A 435 11.58 -12.15 15.44
C PRO A 435 10.88 -12.76 16.67
N ALA A 436 9.95 -13.70 16.45
CA ALA A 436 9.25 -14.36 17.55
C ALA A 436 10.21 -15.12 18.50
N LEU A 437 11.23 -15.81 17.96
CA LEU A 437 12.26 -16.45 18.80
C LEU A 437 13.12 -15.41 19.54
N GLY A 438 13.46 -14.30 18.89
CA GLY A 438 14.17 -13.18 19.52
C GLY A 438 13.40 -12.64 20.72
N CYS A 439 12.10 -12.38 20.58
CA CYS A 439 11.24 -11.99 21.71
C CYS A 439 11.18 -13.07 22.79
N ALA A 440 11.11 -14.35 22.43
CA ALA A 440 11.14 -15.44 23.41
C ALA A 440 12.46 -15.47 24.21
N ILE A 441 13.59 -15.19 23.56
CA ILE A 441 14.90 -15.04 24.21
C ILE A 441 14.88 -13.89 25.21
N LEU A 442 14.38 -12.71 24.81
CA LEU A 442 14.25 -11.54 25.69
C LEU A 442 13.33 -11.84 26.89
N ALA A 443 12.20 -12.50 26.65
CA ALA A 443 11.29 -12.95 27.68
C ALA A 443 11.96 -13.94 28.66
N ALA A 444 12.76 -14.88 28.15
CA ALA A 444 13.48 -15.83 29.00
C ALA A 444 14.51 -15.15 29.91
N VAL A 445 15.19 -14.11 29.43
CA VAL A 445 16.10 -13.27 30.24
C VAL A 445 15.30 -12.51 31.30
N ALA A 446 14.22 -11.83 30.92
CA ALA A 446 13.37 -11.14 31.88
C ALA A 446 12.81 -12.10 32.94
N ALA A 447 12.42 -13.33 32.57
CA ALA A 447 11.95 -14.35 33.50
C ALA A 447 13.04 -14.86 34.47
N GLY A 448 14.32 -14.61 34.19
CA GLY A 448 15.45 -15.17 34.94
C GLY A 448 15.74 -16.64 34.60
N LEU A 449 15.23 -17.14 33.48
CA LEU A 449 15.54 -18.49 32.97
C LEU A 449 16.98 -18.56 32.43
N HIS A 450 17.47 -17.44 31.91
CA HIS A 450 18.85 -17.21 31.52
C HIS A 450 19.35 -15.89 32.11
N PRO A 451 20.65 -15.77 32.45
CA PRO A 451 21.18 -14.58 33.11
C PRO A 451 21.29 -13.36 32.17
N ASP A 452 21.50 -13.59 30.88
CA ASP A 452 21.71 -12.56 29.87
C ASP A 452 21.35 -13.06 28.46
N ILE A 453 21.26 -12.13 27.52
CA ILE A 453 20.93 -12.41 26.11
C ILE A 453 21.94 -13.37 25.47
N PRO A 454 23.28 -13.20 25.59
CA PRO A 454 24.23 -14.14 25.01
C PRO A 454 24.07 -15.59 25.48
N THR A 455 23.82 -15.80 26.77
CA THR A 455 23.59 -17.13 27.33
C THR A 455 22.28 -17.73 26.83
N ALA A 456 21.22 -16.92 26.76
CA ALA A 456 19.92 -17.35 26.23
C ALA A 456 20.01 -17.72 24.74
N VAL A 457 20.65 -16.89 23.91
CA VAL A 457 20.91 -17.16 22.48
C VAL A 457 21.62 -18.50 22.32
N LYS A 458 22.72 -18.73 23.06
CA LYS A 458 23.48 -19.99 23.00
C LYS A 458 22.63 -21.21 23.36
N ALA A 459 21.64 -21.06 24.23
CA ALA A 459 20.77 -22.16 24.66
C ALA A 459 19.57 -22.39 23.74
N MET A 460 19.05 -21.33 23.11
CA MET A 460 17.76 -21.31 22.41
C MET A 460 17.88 -21.33 20.89
N VAL A 461 18.97 -20.83 20.32
CA VAL A 461 19.19 -20.78 18.87
C VAL A 461 20.00 -22.00 18.41
N ARG A 462 19.56 -22.67 17.35
CA ARG A 462 20.25 -23.81 16.73
C ARG A 462 20.38 -23.61 15.24
N VAL A 463 21.58 -23.79 14.72
CA VAL A 463 21.83 -23.87 13.28
C VAL A 463 21.37 -25.26 12.81
N SER A 464 20.40 -25.30 11.90
CA SER A 464 19.88 -26.53 11.30
C SER A 464 20.74 -26.99 10.12
N ARG A 465 21.29 -26.03 9.37
CA ARG A 465 22.07 -26.31 8.16
C ARG A 465 23.10 -25.22 7.89
N THR A 466 24.25 -25.62 7.35
CA THR A 466 25.25 -24.70 6.80
C THR A 466 25.49 -24.99 5.33
N ILE A 467 25.48 -23.95 4.51
CA ILE A 467 25.85 -23.99 3.09
C ILE A 467 27.23 -23.39 2.95
N THR A 468 28.18 -24.18 2.44
CA THR A 468 29.57 -23.75 2.28
C THR A 468 29.82 -23.26 0.86
N PRO A 469 30.60 -22.17 0.68
CA PRO A 469 30.97 -21.69 -0.65
C PRO A 469 31.84 -22.72 -1.37
N ASP A 470 31.64 -22.84 -2.68
CA ASP A 470 32.51 -23.61 -3.56
C ASP A 470 33.68 -22.73 -4.06
N PRO A 471 34.95 -23.07 -3.75
CA PRO A 471 36.09 -22.23 -4.12
C PRO A 471 36.27 -22.01 -5.63
N GLN A 472 35.90 -23.00 -6.46
CA GLN A 472 36.04 -22.90 -7.92
C GLN A 472 34.96 -21.97 -8.48
N ARG A 473 33.72 -22.10 -8.01
CA ARG A 473 32.63 -21.19 -8.39
C ARG A 473 32.86 -19.79 -7.87
N HIS A 474 33.39 -19.64 -6.65
CA HIS A 474 33.77 -18.33 -6.13
C HIS A 474 34.80 -17.63 -7.02
N ALA A 475 35.84 -18.33 -7.48
CA ALA A 475 36.82 -17.75 -8.39
C ALA A 475 36.19 -17.23 -9.70
N VAL A 476 35.20 -17.95 -10.24
CA VAL A 476 34.42 -17.53 -11.41
C VAL A 476 33.57 -16.30 -11.08
N TYR A 477 32.78 -16.35 -10.00
CA TYR A 477 31.89 -15.27 -9.61
C TYR A 477 32.62 -13.99 -9.25
N ARG A 478 33.76 -14.08 -8.55
CA ARG A 478 34.63 -12.94 -8.24
C ARG A 478 35.09 -12.23 -9.51
N ARG A 479 35.52 -12.99 -10.52
CA ARG A 479 35.90 -12.43 -11.82
C ARG A 479 34.71 -11.75 -12.51
N LEU A 480 33.55 -12.41 -12.55
CA LEU A 480 32.33 -11.85 -13.16
C LEU A 480 31.85 -10.57 -12.46
N TYR A 481 31.90 -10.55 -11.13
CA TYR A 481 31.59 -9.38 -10.31
C TYR A 481 32.47 -8.19 -10.70
N GLN A 482 33.80 -8.38 -10.68
CA GLN A 482 34.79 -7.34 -10.95
C GLN A 482 34.81 -6.87 -12.41
N GLU A 483 34.72 -7.81 -13.35
CA GLU A 483 34.86 -7.49 -14.78
C GLU A 483 33.57 -6.96 -15.40
N ARG A 484 32.40 -7.31 -14.85
CA ARG A 484 31.10 -7.04 -15.46
C ARG A 484 30.15 -6.31 -14.51
N TYR A 485 29.71 -6.95 -13.43
CA TYR A 485 28.62 -6.41 -12.59
C TYR A 485 28.97 -5.04 -11.99
N SER A 486 30.14 -4.89 -11.37
CA SER A 486 30.57 -3.65 -10.72
C SER A 486 30.72 -2.48 -11.70
N LYS A 487 30.87 -2.75 -13.00
CA LYS A 487 30.97 -1.75 -14.06
C LYS A 487 29.62 -1.33 -14.64
N LEU A 488 28.56 -2.12 -14.43
CA LEU A 488 27.23 -1.81 -14.98
C LEU A 488 26.68 -0.51 -14.45
N TYR A 489 26.66 -0.34 -13.12
CA TYR A 489 26.09 0.88 -12.53
C TYR A 489 26.82 2.15 -12.99
N PRO A 490 28.16 2.28 -12.90
CA PRO A 490 28.86 3.46 -13.41
C PRO A 490 28.62 3.74 -14.90
N ALA A 491 28.53 2.69 -15.73
CA ALA A 491 28.31 2.82 -17.16
C ALA A 491 26.88 3.28 -17.51
N LEU A 492 25.87 2.80 -16.78
CA LEU A 492 24.46 3.12 -17.02
C LEU A 492 23.99 4.37 -16.26
N ARG A 493 24.70 4.78 -15.20
CA ARG A 493 24.35 5.93 -14.36
C ARG A 493 24.09 7.21 -15.17
N PRO A 494 24.93 7.61 -16.15
CA PRO A 494 24.64 8.80 -16.95
C PRO A 494 23.29 8.70 -17.68
N LEU A 495 22.87 7.52 -18.13
CA LEU A 495 21.58 7.32 -18.80
C LEU A 495 20.41 7.38 -17.82
N PHE A 496 20.57 6.84 -16.62
CA PHE A 496 19.54 6.92 -15.57
C PHE A 496 19.32 8.34 -15.07
N HIS A 497 20.35 9.19 -15.11
CA HIS A 497 20.30 10.58 -14.68
C HIS A 497 20.07 11.55 -15.86
N ALA A 498 20.24 11.10 -17.11
CA ALA A 498 19.96 11.89 -18.31
C ALA A 498 18.45 12.19 -18.39
N GLY A 499 18.12 13.47 -18.56
CA GLY A 499 16.72 13.94 -18.54
C GLY A 499 16.17 14.24 -17.14
N HIS A 500 16.92 13.96 -16.06
CA HIS A 500 16.63 14.52 -14.73
C HIS A 500 17.21 15.94 -14.54
N ASP A 501 18.09 16.37 -15.45
CA ASP A 501 18.37 17.80 -15.71
C ASP A 501 17.23 18.52 -16.48
N HIS A 502 16.16 17.78 -16.85
CA HIS A 502 14.85 18.33 -17.18
C HIS A 502 13.83 18.10 -16.06
N ALA A 503 14.29 18.03 -14.81
CA ALA A 503 13.54 18.76 -13.79
C ALA A 503 13.41 20.21 -14.30
N PRO A 504 12.24 20.87 -14.19
CA PRO A 504 12.22 22.30 -14.42
C PRO A 504 13.24 22.91 -13.45
N THR A 505 14.40 23.32 -13.95
CA THR A 505 15.12 24.42 -13.32
C THR A 505 14.07 25.51 -13.13
N PRO A 506 13.97 26.12 -11.94
CA PRO A 506 13.12 27.29 -11.77
C PRO A 506 13.65 28.30 -12.77
N ASN A 507 13.01 28.38 -13.94
CA ASN A 507 13.33 29.39 -14.92
C ASN A 507 13.10 30.69 -14.18
N GLY A 508 14.22 31.38 -13.96
CA GLY A 508 14.22 32.72 -13.43
C GLY A 508 13.16 33.49 -14.19
N ALA A 509 12.30 34.17 -13.43
CA ALA A 509 11.45 35.18 -13.98
C ALA A 509 12.32 36.06 -14.90
N PRO A 510 12.03 36.13 -16.22
CA PRO A 510 12.35 37.37 -16.89
C PRO A 510 11.57 38.44 -16.12
N ALA A 511 12.22 39.55 -15.80
CA ALA A 511 11.59 40.68 -15.13
C ALA A 511 10.23 40.94 -15.81
N VAL A 512 9.14 40.70 -15.06
CA VAL A 512 7.81 41.09 -15.50
C VAL A 512 7.75 42.58 -15.25
N GLU A 513 7.93 43.36 -16.32
CA GLU A 513 7.36 44.70 -16.37
C GLU A 513 5.86 44.59 -16.07
N GLU A 514 5.42 45.41 -15.12
CA GLU A 514 4.03 45.56 -14.73
C GLU A 514 3.17 45.86 -15.97
N GLY A 515 2.33 44.91 -16.39
CA GLY A 515 1.29 45.23 -17.36
C GLY A 515 0.76 44.06 -18.21
N ALA A 516 0.14 43.04 -17.61
CA ALA A 516 -0.74 42.14 -18.36
C ALA A 516 -1.67 41.28 -17.46
N SER A 517 -2.26 41.83 -16.40
CA SER A 517 -3.25 41.12 -15.56
C SER A 517 -4.69 41.15 -16.13
N GLY A 518 -4.90 41.73 -17.32
CA GLY A 518 -6.24 41.96 -17.88
C GLY A 518 -6.74 40.97 -18.94
N GLN A 519 -5.91 40.09 -19.50
CA GLN A 519 -6.31 39.25 -20.65
C GLN A 519 -6.78 37.83 -20.31
N TRP A 520 -6.50 37.32 -19.10
CA TRP A 520 -6.91 35.97 -18.67
C TRP A 520 -8.37 35.89 -18.19
N ALA A 521 -8.94 37.01 -17.71
CA ALA A 521 -10.34 37.07 -17.27
C ALA A 521 -11.34 37.13 -18.44
N ALA A 522 -10.94 37.68 -19.60
CA ALA A 522 -11.80 37.79 -20.78
C ALA A 522 -11.98 36.45 -21.51
N ALA A 523 -10.90 35.66 -21.67
CA ALA A 523 -10.95 34.36 -22.34
C ALA A 523 -11.73 33.28 -21.54
N ALA A 524 -11.69 33.36 -20.20
CA ALA A 524 -12.47 32.48 -19.32
C ALA A 524 -13.98 32.83 -19.30
N ALA A 525 -14.32 34.11 -19.51
CA ALA A 525 -15.70 34.55 -19.64
C ALA A 525 -16.31 34.10 -20.98
N GLU A 526 -15.58 34.21 -22.09
CA GLU A 526 -16.03 33.75 -23.42
C GLU A 526 -16.23 32.23 -23.49
N ALA A 527 -15.34 31.45 -22.85
CA ALA A 527 -15.49 29.99 -22.76
C ALA A 527 -16.68 29.57 -21.87
N GLY A 528 -16.96 30.32 -20.79
CA GLY A 528 -18.12 30.13 -19.93
C GLY A 528 -19.45 30.48 -20.61
N GLU A 529 -19.43 31.38 -21.60
CA GLU A 529 -20.60 31.83 -22.35
C GLU A 529 -20.96 30.85 -23.48
N ALA A 530 -19.97 30.25 -24.15
CA ALA A 530 -20.17 29.14 -25.09
C ALA A 530 -20.81 27.90 -24.40
N ALA A 531 -20.38 27.61 -23.17
CA ALA A 531 -20.96 26.55 -22.33
C ALA A 531 -22.34 26.91 -21.73
N ARG A 532 -22.76 28.19 -21.78
CA ARG A 532 -24.12 28.64 -21.43
C ARG A 532 -25.06 28.62 -22.64
N GLN A 533 -24.58 28.94 -23.84
CA GLN A 533 -25.37 28.86 -25.07
C GLN A 533 -25.74 27.42 -25.45
N GLY A 534 -24.90 26.43 -25.09
CA GLY A 534 -25.26 25.00 -25.19
C GLY A 534 -26.36 24.54 -24.22
N ARG A 535 -26.76 25.34 -23.23
CA ARG A 535 -27.82 24.98 -22.26
C ARG A 535 -29.25 25.31 -22.73
N GLN A 536 -29.41 26.16 -23.75
CA GLN A 536 -30.73 26.61 -24.20
C GLN A 536 -31.40 25.68 -25.24
N GLY A 537 -30.79 24.54 -25.57
CA GLY A 537 -31.29 23.61 -26.60
C GLY A 537 -32.07 22.39 -26.09
N GLU A 538 -32.14 22.12 -24.79
CA GLU A 538 -32.70 20.87 -24.23
C GLU A 538 -33.91 21.10 -23.29
N GLU A 539 -34.67 22.18 -23.49
CA GLU A 539 -36.02 22.33 -22.89
C GLU A 539 -37.09 22.09 -23.95
N GLY A 540 -37.41 20.82 -24.18
CA GLY A 540 -38.54 20.41 -25.02
C GLY A 540 -38.88 18.95 -24.74
N GLY A 541 -40.14 18.67 -24.42
CA GLY A 541 -40.66 17.34 -24.07
C GLY A 541 -40.59 16.30 -25.20
N GLY A 542 -39.38 15.94 -25.61
CA GLY A 542 -39.05 14.90 -26.56
C GLY A 542 -38.56 13.62 -25.88
N LEU A 543 -38.57 12.52 -26.63
CA LEU A 543 -38.06 11.21 -26.21
C LEU A 543 -36.61 11.30 -25.69
N PRO A 544 -36.22 10.53 -24.66
CA PRO A 544 -34.84 10.52 -24.16
C PRO A 544 -33.87 10.14 -25.28
N ARG A 545 -32.85 10.98 -25.51
CA ARG A 545 -31.81 10.73 -26.51
C ARG A 545 -31.05 9.43 -26.18
N ALA A 546 -30.80 8.61 -27.20
CA ALA A 546 -29.93 7.44 -27.10
C ALA A 546 -28.46 7.87 -26.98
N ILE A 547 -27.79 7.45 -25.91
CA ILE A 547 -26.42 7.83 -25.56
C ILE A 547 -25.55 6.57 -25.46
N VAL A 548 -24.44 6.56 -26.21
CA VAL A 548 -23.40 5.53 -26.12
C VAL A 548 -22.14 6.14 -25.51
N SER A 549 -21.71 5.63 -24.35
CA SER A 549 -20.60 6.14 -23.57
C SER A 549 -19.51 5.07 -23.39
N PRO A 550 -18.48 4.98 -24.24
CA PRO A 550 -17.44 3.99 -24.06
C PRO A 550 -16.61 4.22 -22.79
N SER A 551 -16.46 3.19 -21.94
CA SER A 551 -15.59 3.26 -20.77
C SER A 551 -14.13 3.03 -21.14
N ILE A 552 -13.28 3.99 -20.77
CA ILE A 552 -11.86 3.96 -21.07
C ILE A 552 -11.08 2.91 -20.29
N LEU A 553 -11.71 2.21 -19.33
CA LEU A 553 -11.07 1.05 -18.68
C LEU A 553 -10.71 -0.07 -19.66
N ALA A 554 -11.36 -0.12 -20.82
CA ALA A 554 -11.07 -1.08 -21.88
C ALA A 554 -10.18 -0.52 -23.02
N ALA A 555 -9.76 0.75 -22.93
CA ALA A 555 -8.92 1.38 -23.93
C ALA A 555 -7.45 0.94 -23.81
N ASP A 556 -6.68 1.10 -24.89
CA ASP A 556 -5.23 0.99 -24.79
C ASP A 556 -4.64 2.24 -24.14
N PHE A 557 -4.16 2.10 -22.90
CA PHE A 557 -3.60 3.19 -22.12
C PHE A 557 -2.27 3.72 -22.66
N ALA A 558 -1.55 2.95 -23.49
CA ALA A 558 -0.32 3.42 -24.12
C ALA A 558 -0.58 4.53 -25.15
N CYS A 559 -1.79 4.59 -25.71
CA CYS A 559 -2.22 5.58 -26.69
C CYS A 559 -3.61 6.16 -26.38
N LEU A 560 -3.94 6.30 -25.10
CA LEU A 560 -5.29 6.65 -24.61
C LEU A 560 -5.92 7.87 -25.30
N GLY A 561 -5.12 8.91 -25.60
CA GLY A 561 -5.61 10.09 -26.30
C GLY A 561 -6.11 9.79 -27.71
N ASP A 562 -5.41 8.91 -28.44
CA ASP A 562 -5.76 8.51 -29.80
C ASP A 562 -6.96 7.54 -29.79
N GLU A 563 -7.03 6.66 -28.80
CA GLU A 563 -8.17 5.77 -28.57
C GLU A 563 -9.46 6.56 -28.30
N VAL A 564 -9.40 7.61 -27.49
CA VAL A 564 -10.55 8.49 -27.22
C VAL A 564 -10.98 9.27 -28.46
N GLU A 565 -10.03 9.86 -29.20
CA GLU A 565 -10.34 10.53 -30.47
C GLU A 565 -10.98 9.57 -31.48
N ARG A 566 -10.48 8.33 -31.55
CA ARG A 566 -10.99 7.28 -32.44
C ARG A 566 -12.45 6.94 -32.15
N VAL A 567 -12.83 6.73 -30.88
CA VAL A 567 -14.23 6.38 -30.54
C VAL A 567 -15.17 7.59 -30.65
N LEU A 568 -14.71 8.81 -30.39
CA LEU A 568 -15.47 10.03 -30.64
C LEU A 568 -15.73 10.22 -32.14
N ALA A 569 -14.71 10.05 -32.98
CA ALA A 569 -14.85 10.09 -34.44
C ALA A 569 -15.75 8.97 -34.98
N ALA A 570 -15.81 7.83 -34.28
CA ALA A 570 -16.69 6.71 -34.58
C ALA A 570 -18.15 6.93 -34.11
N GLY A 571 -18.46 8.07 -33.48
CA GLY A 571 -19.81 8.48 -33.12
C GLY A 571 -20.22 8.17 -31.68
N ALA A 572 -19.26 8.00 -30.75
CA ALA A 572 -19.57 7.99 -29.33
C ALA A 572 -20.14 9.35 -28.89
N ASP A 573 -21.15 9.35 -28.01
CA ASP A 573 -21.72 10.61 -27.51
C ASP A 573 -20.85 11.17 -26.38
N TRP A 574 -20.46 10.29 -25.45
CA TRP A 574 -19.74 10.59 -24.22
C TRP A 574 -18.50 9.70 -24.11
N ILE A 575 -17.58 10.06 -23.20
CA ILE A 575 -16.47 9.21 -22.77
C ILE A 575 -16.66 8.94 -21.29
N HIS A 576 -16.81 7.66 -20.94
CA HIS A 576 -17.00 7.24 -19.55
C HIS A 576 -15.64 7.03 -18.89
N VAL A 577 -15.47 7.61 -17.70
CA VAL A 577 -14.24 7.64 -16.93
C VAL A 577 -14.55 7.08 -15.54
N ASP A 578 -14.28 5.80 -15.36
CA ASP A 578 -14.42 5.12 -14.07
C ASP A 578 -13.24 5.44 -13.15
N MET A 579 -13.51 6.10 -12.03
CA MET A 579 -12.52 6.57 -11.06
C MET A 579 -12.74 5.86 -9.72
N PHE A 580 -11.82 4.97 -9.38
CA PHE A 580 -11.88 4.11 -8.19
C PHE A 580 -10.71 4.42 -7.25
N ASP A 581 -10.98 4.39 -5.94
CA ASP A 581 -10.02 4.71 -4.87
C ASP A 581 -9.45 3.47 -4.17
N GLY A 582 -9.65 2.28 -4.73
CA GLY A 582 -9.25 1.01 -4.10
C GLY A 582 -10.06 0.64 -2.87
N GLY A 583 -11.15 1.36 -2.59
CA GLY A 583 -12.06 1.08 -1.49
C GLY A 583 -12.94 -0.15 -1.74
N ALA A 584 -13.76 -0.48 -0.73
CA ALA A 584 -14.66 -1.64 -0.76
C ALA A 584 -15.70 -1.55 -1.89
N ILE A 585 -16.15 -0.34 -2.23
CA ILE A 585 -17.14 -0.09 -3.29
C ILE A 585 -16.59 -0.55 -4.65
N ALA A 586 -15.31 -0.32 -4.90
CA ALA A 586 -14.63 -0.72 -6.14
C ALA A 586 -14.00 -2.12 -6.06
N GLY A 587 -14.33 -2.92 -5.03
CA GLY A 587 -13.78 -4.27 -4.86
C GLY A 587 -12.25 -4.31 -4.72
N GLY A 588 -11.64 -3.26 -4.15
CA GLY A 588 -10.18 -3.15 -4.00
C GLY A 588 -9.44 -2.69 -5.26
N ASN A 589 -10.14 -2.28 -6.32
CA ASN A 589 -9.53 -1.87 -7.58
C ASN A 589 -9.20 -0.36 -7.59
N PHE A 590 -8.03 -0.01 -8.14
CA PHE A 590 -7.62 1.38 -8.40
C PHE A 590 -7.60 1.62 -9.90
N THR A 591 -8.13 2.76 -10.34
CA THR A 591 -8.13 3.11 -11.78
C THR A 591 -7.38 4.40 -12.04
N ILE A 592 -8.10 5.50 -12.22
CA ILE A 592 -7.62 6.77 -12.74
C ILE A 592 -8.20 7.92 -11.95
N GLY A 593 -7.56 9.09 -12.09
CA GLY A 593 -7.87 10.29 -11.31
C GLY A 593 -8.09 11.54 -12.16
N PRO A 594 -8.35 12.70 -11.52
CA PRO A 594 -8.51 13.98 -12.20
C PRO A 594 -7.40 14.33 -13.21
N PRO A 595 -6.11 13.94 -13.04
CA PRO A 595 -5.10 14.17 -14.07
C PRO A 595 -5.40 13.54 -15.43
N VAL A 596 -6.05 12.37 -15.46
CA VAL A 596 -6.47 11.72 -16.72
C VAL A 596 -7.62 12.49 -17.35
N VAL A 597 -8.61 12.93 -16.55
CA VAL A 597 -9.70 13.80 -17.03
C VAL A 597 -9.15 15.09 -17.64
N ALA A 598 -8.18 15.73 -16.99
CA ALA A 598 -7.53 16.93 -17.49
C ALA A 598 -6.75 16.68 -18.80
N ALA A 599 -6.10 15.53 -18.93
CA ALA A 599 -5.41 15.14 -20.15
C ALA A 599 -6.41 14.90 -21.30
N LEU A 600 -7.50 14.20 -21.03
CA LEU A 600 -8.57 13.96 -22.01
C LEU A 600 -9.27 15.26 -22.42
N ARG A 601 -9.54 16.17 -21.48
CA ARG A 601 -10.12 17.49 -21.79
C ARG A 601 -9.20 18.30 -22.70
N LYS A 602 -7.88 18.23 -22.52
CA LYS A 602 -6.91 18.88 -23.42
C LYS A 602 -6.91 18.26 -24.82
N ARG A 603 -6.98 16.93 -24.90
CA ARG A 603 -6.98 16.19 -26.18
C ARG A 603 -8.29 16.35 -26.95
N ALA A 604 -9.42 16.33 -26.25
CA ALA A 604 -10.76 16.44 -26.81
C ALA A 604 -11.59 17.54 -26.10
N PRO A 605 -11.35 18.84 -26.39
CA PRO A 605 -11.97 19.97 -25.68
C PRO A 605 -13.50 19.96 -25.70
N GLY A 606 -14.13 19.40 -26.74
CA GLY A 606 -15.57 19.31 -26.89
C GLY A 606 -16.21 18.01 -26.38
N ALA A 607 -15.43 17.04 -25.88
CA ALA A 607 -15.98 15.76 -25.44
C ALA A 607 -16.81 15.92 -24.16
N PHE A 608 -17.93 15.20 -24.05
CA PHE A 608 -18.62 15.05 -22.78
C PHE A 608 -17.90 13.98 -21.95
N LEU A 609 -17.26 14.38 -20.86
CA LEU A 609 -16.50 13.49 -19.98
C LEU A 609 -17.39 13.06 -18.80
N ASP A 610 -17.87 11.84 -18.87
CA ASP A 610 -18.77 11.24 -17.89
C ASP A 610 -17.98 10.54 -16.80
N CYS A 611 -17.74 11.22 -15.68
CA CYS A 611 -16.87 10.73 -14.62
C CYS A 611 -17.69 10.00 -13.55
N HIS A 612 -17.51 8.68 -13.47
CA HIS A 612 -18.15 7.83 -12.49
C HIS A 612 -17.18 7.51 -11.35
N LEU A 613 -17.55 7.89 -10.14
CA LEU A 613 -16.75 7.75 -8.94
C LEU A 613 -17.33 6.66 -8.04
N ALA A 614 -16.68 5.50 -8.06
CA ALA A 614 -16.89 4.44 -7.07
C ALA A 614 -15.82 4.58 -5.98
N VAL A 615 -16.02 5.58 -5.11
CA VAL A 615 -15.09 5.99 -4.05
C VAL A 615 -15.82 6.13 -2.72
N GLN A 616 -15.12 5.99 -1.60
CA GLN A 616 -15.74 6.04 -0.26
C GLN A 616 -16.20 7.45 0.14
N ASP A 617 -15.52 8.49 -0.33
CA ASP A 617 -15.85 9.89 -0.02
C ASP A 617 -15.86 10.74 -1.30
N PRO A 618 -16.98 10.72 -2.06
CA PRO A 618 -17.05 11.43 -3.33
C PRO A 618 -16.99 12.96 -3.18
N ALA A 619 -17.35 13.52 -2.03
CA ALA A 619 -17.34 14.98 -1.81
C ALA A 619 -15.94 15.58 -1.96
N LYS A 620 -14.89 14.84 -1.55
CA LYS A 620 -13.49 15.26 -1.67
C LYS A 620 -13.04 15.52 -3.11
N TYR A 621 -13.66 14.88 -4.09
CA TYR A 621 -13.20 14.91 -5.47
C TYR A 621 -13.93 15.95 -6.33
N VAL A 622 -15.03 16.55 -5.86
CA VAL A 622 -15.85 17.48 -6.64
C VAL A 622 -15.02 18.65 -7.20
N GLU A 623 -14.20 19.28 -6.37
CA GLU A 623 -13.33 20.40 -6.78
C GLU A 623 -12.34 19.96 -7.87
N ALA A 624 -11.61 18.88 -7.60
CA ALA A 624 -10.52 18.43 -8.48
C ALA A 624 -11.04 17.92 -9.82
N VAL A 625 -12.17 17.21 -9.81
CA VAL A 625 -12.82 16.68 -11.03
C VAL A 625 -13.43 17.82 -11.86
N ALA A 626 -14.04 18.82 -11.21
CA ALA A 626 -14.49 20.03 -11.91
C ALA A 626 -13.33 20.81 -12.54
N ALA A 627 -12.25 21.04 -11.77
CA ALA A 627 -11.05 21.73 -12.25
C ALA A 627 -10.35 20.99 -13.39
N ALA A 628 -10.45 19.65 -13.42
CA ALA A 628 -9.96 18.82 -14.52
C ALA A 628 -10.83 18.92 -15.79
N GLY A 629 -12.01 19.53 -15.70
CA GLY A 629 -12.91 19.74 -16.83
C GLY A 629 -13.85 18.56 -17.10
N ALA A 630 -14.28 17.83 -16.06
CA ALA A 630 -15.35 16.85 -16.21
C ALA A 630 -16.68 17.50 -16.64
N SER A 631 -17.54 16.74 -17.33
CA SER A 631 -18.87 17.19 -17.76
C SER A 631 -19.98 16.73 -16.83
N SER A 632 -19.87 15.51 -16.30
CA SER A 632 -20.71 14.99 -15.22
C SER A 632 -19.85 14.40 -14.11
N PHE A 633 -20.48 14.33 -12.93
CA PHE A 633 -19.95 13.65 -11.76
C PHE A 633 -21.03 12.68 -11.27
N THR A 634 -20.78 11.39 -11.44
CA THR A 634 -21.66 10.30 -11.05
C THR A 634 -21.13 9.63 -9.79
N PHE A 635 -21.78 9.77 -8.64
CA PHE A 635 -21.33 9.20 -7.37
C PHE A 635 -22.12 7.97 -6.95
N GLN A 636 -21.49 7.00 -6.29
CA GLN A 636 -22.20 5.84 -5.72
C GLN A 636 -23.04 6.23 -4.50
N ILE A 637 -24.22 5.62 -4.35
CA ILE A 637 -25.13 5.87 -3.21
C ILE A 637 -24.73 5.09 -1.95
N GLU A 638 -23.99 4.00 -2.11
CA GLU A 638 -23.55 3.07 -1.06
C GLU A 638 -22.81 3.75 0.09
N PRO A 639 -21.85 4.67 -0.12
CA PRO A 639 -21.21 5.38 1.00
C PRO A 639 -22.19 6.09 1.93
N PHE A 640 -23.28 6.65 1.38
CA PHE A 640 -24.29 7.36 2.15
C PHE A 640 -25.19 6.42 2.94
N LEU A 641 -25.43 5.22 2.40
CA LEU A 641 -26.12 4.15 3.13
C LEU A 641 -25.24 3.62 4.27
N ASP A 642 -23.95 3.40 4.01
CA ASP A 642 -22.98 2.87 4.96
C ASP A 642 -22.78 3.81 6.16
N ALA A 643 -22.74 5.12 5.90
CA ALA A 643 -22.66 6.17 6.93
C ALA A 643 -23.85 6.17 7.90
N HIS A 644 -24.96 5.50 7.54
CA HIS A 644 -26.18 5.42 8.34
C HIS A 644 -26.55 3.99 8.73
N THR A 645 -25.58 3.06 8.74
CA THR A 645 -25.76 1.67 9.17
C THR A 645 -26.26 1.52 10.61
N ALA A 646 -25.98 2.50 11.48
CA ALA A 646 -26.50 2.56 12.85
C ALA A 646 -28.01 2.92 12.94
N GLN A 647 -28.66 3.32 11.84
CA GLN A 647 -30.10 3.57 11.78
C GLN A 647 -30.85 2.26 11.47
N PRO A 648 -31.56 1.65 12.43
CA PRO A 648 -32.20 0.34 12.24
C PRO A 648 -33.46 0.41 11.36
N ASP A 649 -34.08 1.58 11.23
CA ASP A 649 -35.24 1.79 10.37
C ASP A 649 -34.79 2.03 8.93
N ALA A 650 -35.12 1.09 8.04
CA ALA A 650 -34.70 1.14 6.64
C ALA A 650 -35.20 2.39 5.91
N ALA A 651 -36.43 2.85 6.17
CA ALA A 651 -36.98 4.03 5.51
C ALA A 651 -36.28 5.31 5.97
N LYS A 652 -35.99 5.44 7.27
CA LYS A 652 -35.22 6.57 7.81
C LYS A 652 -33.77 6.56 7.34
N ARG A 653 -33.16 5.38 7.21
CA ARG A 653 -31.81 5.22 6.66
C ARG A 653 -31.75 5.67 5.21
N CYS A 654 -32.69 5.23 4.37
CA CYS A 654 -32.78 5.67 2.97
C CYS A 654 -33.02 7.19 2.87
N ALA A 655 -33.89 7.75 3.70
CA ALA A 655 -34.15 9.20 3.71
C ALA A 655 -32.90 10.01 4.11
N ALA A 656 -32.13 9.55 5.11
CA ALA A 656 -30.89 10.19 5.52
C ALA A 656 -29.81 10.11 4.44
N ALA A 657 -29.65 8.93 3.82
CA ALA A 657 -28.71 8.74 2.71
C ALA A 657 -29.06 9.64 1.52
N ALA A 658 -30.34 9.72 1.16
CA ALA A 658 -30.82 10.61 0.09
C ALA A 658 -30.59 12.09 0.43
N ALA A 659 -30.73 12.51 1.70
CA ALA A 659 -30.45 13.89 2.10
C ALA A 659 -28.97 14.26 1.92
N GLY A 660 -28.05 13.43 2.41
CA GLY A 660 -26.61 13.66 2.23
C GLY A 660 -26.18 13.60 0.75
N ALA A 661 -26.77 12.69 -0.02
CA ALA A 661 -26.55 12.61 -1.46
C ALA A 661 -27.08 13.85 -2.21
N ALA A 662 -28.20 14.45 -1.77
CA ALA A 662 -28.74 15.67 -2.35
C ALA A 662 -27.82 16.88 -2.10
N GLU A 663 -27.21 16.97 -0.91
CA GLU A 663 -26.21 18.00 -0.60
C GLU A 663 -24.98 17.89 -1.53
N LEU A 664 -24.48 16.68 -1.74
CA LEU A 664 -23.39 16.44 -2.69
C LEU A 664 -23.80 16.82 -4.12
N ALA A 665 -25.00 16.43 -4.56
CA ALA A 665 -25.51 16.78 -5.88
C ALA A 665 -25.58 18.31 -6.07
N ALA A 666 -25.98 19.06 -5.04
CA ALA A 666 -25.96 20.51 -5.07
C ALA A 666 -24.52 21.08 -5.19
N ALA A 667 -23.57 20.51 -4.46
CA ALA A 667 -22.16 20.91 -4.53
C ALA A 667 -21.56 20.65 -5.93
N ILE A 668 -21.90 19.52 -6.56
CA ILE A 668 -21.49 19.19 -7.93
C ILE A 668 -22.03 20.23 -8.92
N ARG A 669 -23.32 20.54 -8.84
CA ARG A 669 -23.96 21.54 -9.72
C ARG A 669 -23.38 22.93 -9.54
N ALA A 670 -23.04 23.31 -8.30
CA ALA A 670 -22.39 24.59 -8.01
C ALA A 670 -21.05 24.75 -8.74
N ARG A 671 -20.40 23.64 -9.14
CA ARG A 671 -19.16 23.63 -9.93
C ARG A 671 -19.37 23.44 -11.44
N GLY A 672 -20.61 23.52 -11.91
CA GLY A 672 -20.96 23.54 -13.33
C GLY A 672 -20.97 22.16 -14.01
N MET A 673 -20.89 21.07 -13.24
CA MET A 673 -21.03 19.70 -13.74
C MET A 673 -22.48 19.21 -13.63
N ARG A 674 -22.88 18.25 -14.47
CA ARG A 674 -24.12 17.48 -14.25
C ARG A 674 -23.95 16.56 -13.04
N ALA A 675 -24.95 16.51 -12.17
CA ALA A 675 -24.94 15.65 -10.99
C ALA A 675 -25.67 14.35 -11.28
N ALA A 676 -25.05 13.22 -10.99
CA ALA A 676 -25.62 11.91 -11.22
C ALA A 676 -25.33 10.97 -10.05
N VAL A 677 -26.18 9.97 -9.88
CA VAL A 677 -26.03 8.96 -8.82
C VAL A 677 -26.00 7.57 -9.42
N ALA A 678 -25.09 6.72 -8.94
CA ALA A 678 -24.97 5.33 -9.29
C ALA A 678 -25.49 4.43 -8.16
N VAL A 679 -25.97 3.25 -8.53
CA VAL A 679 -26.49 2.24 -7.60
C VAL A 679 -25.98 0.85 -7.98
N ALA A 680 -25.48 0.12 -6.98
CA ALA A 680 -24.94 -1.23 -7.14
C ALA A 680 -26.05 -2.28 -7.42
N PRO A 681 -25.71 -3.46 -7.97
CA PRO A 681 -26.69 -4.50 -8.29
C PRO A 681 -27.54 -4.95 -7.09
N ALA A 682 -26.96 -4.98 -5.88
CA ALA A 682 -27.64 -5.40 -4.65
C ALA A 682 -28.53 -4.30 -4.04
N THR A 683 -28.25 -3.03 -4.32
CA THR A 683 -28.91 -1.89 -3.68
C THR A 683 -30.26 -1.60 -4.33
N GLY A 684 -31.32 -1.45 -3.54
CA GLY A 684 -32.66 -1.19 -4.04
C GLY A 684 -32.82 0.18 -4.70
N VAL A 685 -33.74 0.29 -5.65
CA VAL A 685 -33.95 1.54 -6.42
C VAL A 685 -34.60 2.64 -5.59
N GLU A 686 -35.35 2.27 -4.56
CA GLU A 686 -36.02 3.17 -3.62
C GLU A 686 -35.07 4.14 -2.91
N VAL A 687 -33.77 3.84 -2.87
CA VAL A 687 -32.76 4.71 -2.26
C VAL A 687 -32.45 5.93 -3.14
N VAL A 688 -32.52 5.78 -4.46
CA VAL A 688 -32.18 6.85 -5.41
C VAL A 688 -33.41 7.59 -5.95
N MET A 689 -34.61 7.03 -5.82
CA MET A 689 -35.85 7.71 -6.26
C MET A 689 -36.05 9.09 -5.60
N PRO A 690 -35.84 9.29 -4.28
CA PRO A 690 -36.03 10.61 -3.68
C PRO A 690 -35.14 11.69 -4.29
N LEU A 691 -33.94 11.33 -4.78
CA LEU A 691 -33.03 12.25 -5.47
C LEU A 691 -33.59 12.64 -6.84
N ALA A 692 -34.18 11.69 -7.55
CA ALA A 692 -34.82 11.93 -8.85
C ALA A 692 -36.13 12.72 -8.69
N ASP A 693 -36.97 12.39 -7.69
CA ASP A 693 -38.20 13.10 -7.33
C ASP A 693 -37.93 14.57 -7.01
N ALA A 694 -36.84 14.84 -6.29
CA ALA A 694 -36.42 16.19 -5.93
C ALA A 694 -35.73 16.94 -7.09
N GLY A 695 -35.48 16.30 -8.23
CA GLY A 695 -34.67 16.85 -9.32
C GLY A 695 -33.21 17.13 -8.93
N ALA A 696 -32.72 16.51 -7.84
CA ALA A 696 -31.37 16.73 -7.34
C ALA A 696 -30.31 16.23 -8.34
N VAL A 697 -30.61 15.13 -9.04
CA VAL A 697 -29.74 14.49 -10.04
C VAL A 697 -30.33 14.57 -11.45
N ASP A 698 -29.45 14.71 -12.44
CA ASP A 698 -29.75 14.74 -13.88
C ASP A 698 -29.82 13.33 -14.49
N MET A 699 -29.21 12.35 -13.83
CA MET A 699 -29.06 10.99 -14.31
C MET A 699 -28.96 9.98 -13.15
N VAL A 700 -29.49 8.78 -13.37
CA VAL A 700 -29.27 7.61 -12.50
C VAL A 700 -28.56 6.53 -13.30
N LEU A 701 -27.43 6.04 -12.77
CA LEU A 701 -26.63 4.95 -13.32
C LEU A 701 -26.93 3.66 -12.56
N PHE A 702 -27.41 2.63 -13.26
CA PHE A 702 -27.60 1.29 -12.72
C PHE A 702 -26.43 0.40 -13.10
N MET A 703 -25.71 -0.07 -12.07
CA MET A 703 -24.65 -1.05 -12.26
C MET A 703 -25.27 -2.45 -12.39
N THR A 704 -24.95 -3.16 -13.49
CA THR A 704 -25.32 -4.56 -13.72
C THR A 704 -24.20 -5.54 -13.37
N VAL A 705 -23.10 -5.01 -12.84
CA VAL A 705 -21.97 -5.73 -12.25
C VAL A 705 -21.50 -4.93 -11.04
N ASN A 706 -20.74 -5.52 -10.13
CA ASN A 706 -20.16 -4.72 -9.05
C ASN A 706 -19.01 -3.87 -9.60
N CYS A 707 -18.83 -2.65 -9.08
CA CYS A 707 -17.67 -1.84 -9.44
C CYS A 707 -16.37 -2.60 -9.10
N GLY A 708 -15.38 -2.52 -9.98
CA GLY A 708 -14.13 -3.25 -9.80
C GLY A 708 -13.58 -3.80 -11.10
N PHE A 709 -13.15 -5.06 -11.11
CA PHE A 709 -12.51 -5.67 -12.28
C PHE A 709 -13.49 -5.86 -13.44
N GLY A 710 -13.02 -5.57 -14.66
CA GLY A 710 -13.75 -5.84 -15.90
C GLY A 710 -13.94 -7.33 -16.17
N GLY A 711 -14.87 -7.67 -17.07
CA GLY A 711 -15.14 -9.06 -17.49
C GLY A 711 -16.25 -9.77 -16.72
N GLN A 712 -16.91 -9.10 -15.79
CA GLN A 712 -18.08 -9.61 -15.09
C GLN A 712 -19.30 -9.76 -16.04
N SER A 713 -20.14 -10.75 -15.78
CA SER A 713 -21.34 -11.03 -16.58
C SER A 713 -22.50 -10.10 -16.24
N PHE A 714 -23.23 -9.67 -17.27
CA PHE A 714 -24.42 -8.81 -17.16
C PHE A 714 -25.50 -9.44 -16.25
N GLN A 715 -25.86 -8.74 -15.17
CA GLN A 715 -26.90 -9.18 -14.22
C GLN A 715 -28.28 -8.66 -14.63
N ALA A 716 -29.02 -9.47 -15.40
CA ALA A 716 -30.33 -9.09 -15.95
C ALA A 716 -31.39 -8.73 -14.90
N GLN A 717 -31.28 -9.23 -13.67
CA GLN A 717 -32.20 -8.91 -12.57
C GLN A 717 -32.20 -7.42 -12.18
N VAL A 718 -31.17 -6.65 -12.56
CA VAL A 718 -31.12 -5.20 -12.32
C VAL A 718 -32.12 -4.45 -13.20
N LEU A 719 -32.54 -5.04 -14.33
CA LEU A 719 -33.45 -4.40 -15.29
C LEU A 719 -34.83 -4.08 -14.70
N ASP A 720 -35.28 -4.80 -13.67
CA ASP A 720 -36.53 -4.48 -12.97
C ASP A 720 -36.46 -3.10 -12.28
N LYS A 721 -35.28 -2.74 -11.77
CA LYS A 721 -35.00 -1.44 -11.15
C LYS A 721 -34.97 -0.32 -12.19
N VAL A 722 -34.36 -0.60 -13.34
CA VAL A 722 -34.34 0.30 -14.52
C VAL A 722 -35.78 0.60 -14.97
N ALA A 723 -36.61 -0.44 -15.10
CA ALA A 723 -38.01 -0.31 -15.49
C ALA A 723 -38.85 0.45 -14.45
N ALA A 724 -38.60 0.23 -13.16
CA ALA A 724 -39.23 1.01 -12.09
C ALA A 724 -38.86 2.49 -12.17
N ALA A 725 -37.57 2.82 -12.35
CA ALA A 725 -37.10 4.19 -12.50
C ALA A 725 -37.67 4.89 -13.73
N ARG A 726 -37.73 4.21 -14.88
CA ARG A 726 -38.30 4.78 -16.11
C ARG A 726 -39.80 5.05 -15.95
N ARG A 727 -40.55 4.17 -15.29
CA ARG A 727 -41.99 4.39 -15.03
C ARG A 727 -42.22 5.60 -14.12
N ALA A 728 -41.40 5.76 -13.09
CA ALA A 728 -41.51 6.89 -12.16
C ALA A 728 -41.07 8.22 -12.80
N HIS A 729 -40.01 8.19 -13.62
CA HIS A 729 -39.42 9.37 -14.24
C HIS A 729 -39.25 9.20 -15.77
N PRO A 730 -40.31 9.49 -16.56
CA PRO A 730 -40.29 9.27 -18.00
C PRO A 730 -39.19 10.05 -18.75
N SER A 731 -38.77 11.21 -18.23
CA SER A 731 -37.77 12.09 -18.85
C SER A 731 -36.36 11.97 -18.28
N LEU A 732 -36.15 11.22 -17.19
CA LEU A 732 -34.85 11.10 -16.54
C LEU A 732 -33.83 10.39 -17.44
N THR A 733 -32.58 10.82 -17.45
CA THR A 733 -31.52 10.04 -18.10
C THR A 733 -31.23 8.80 -17.24
N ILE A 734 -31.43 7.62 -17.82
CA ILE A 734 -31.16 6.35 -17.14
C ILE A 734 -30.02 5.67 -17.88
N GLN A 735 -28.91 5.50 -17.19
CA GLN A 735 -27.70 4.88 -17.69
C GLN A 735 -27.55 3.45 -17.12
N VAL A 736 -26.99 2.54 -17.92
CA VAL A 736 -26.64 1.19 -17.48
C VAL A 736 -25.18 0.90 -17.80
N ASP A 737 -24.45 0.38 -16.81
CA ASP A 737 -23.04 -0.03 -16.93
C ASP A 737 -22.84 -1.48 -16.46
N GLY A 738 -21.85 -2.15 -17.05
CA GLY A 738 -21.52 -3.57 -16.85
C GLY A 738 -21.96 -4.44 -18.02
N GLY A 739 -21.03 -5.12 -18.68
CA GLY A 739 -21.37 -6.15 -19.68
C GLY A 739 -22.21 -5.69 -20.89
N ILE A 740 -22.14 -4.42 -21.27
CA ILE A 740 -22.90 -3.88 -22.41
C ILE A 740 -22.28 -4.27 -23.75
N ASN A 741 -23.12 -4.85 -24.62
CA ASN A 741 -22.93 -5.05 -26.05
C ASN A 741 -24.28 -4.77 -26.75
N ALA A 742 -24.40 -4.98 -28.07
CA ALA A 742 -25.65 -4.70 -28.79
C ALA A 742 -26.87 -5.48 -28.22
N THR A 743 -26.69 -6.73 -27.81
CA THR A 743 -27.76 -7.57 -27.25
C THR A 743 -28.18 -7.08 -25.86
N THR A 744 -27.23 -6.82 -24.96
CA THR A 744 -27.55 -6.34 -23.60
C THR A 744 -28.00 -4.88 -23.60
N ALA A 745 -27.57 -4.07 -24.57
CA ALA A 745 -28.10 -2.73 -24.80
C ALA A 745 -29.59 -2.76 -25.21
N ALA A 746 -30.00 -3.71 -26.03
CA ALA A 746 -31.42 -3.91 -26.37
C ALA A 746 -32.26 -4.23 -25.12
N LEU A 747 -31.77 -5.10 -24.24
CA LEU A 747 -32.43 -5.45 -22.98
C LEU A 747 -32.52 -4.25 -22.03
N ALA A 748 -31.42 -3.50 -21.88
CA ALA A 748 -31.38 -2.29 -21.07
C ALA A 748 -32.35 -1.23 -21.61
N ALA A 749 -32.39 -1.04 -22.93
CA ALA A 749 -33.31 -0.11 -23.59
C ALA A 749 -34.78 -0.51 -23.43
N ALA A 750 -35.11 -1.79 -23.57
CA ALA A 750 -36.46 -2.31 -23.34
C ALA A 750 -36.93 -2.07 -21.89
N ALA A 751 -36.00 -2.13 -20.92
CA ALA A 751 -36.25 -1.77 -19.53
C ALA A 751 -36.33 -0.25 -19.31
N GLY A 752 -35.94 0.57 -20.28
CA GLY A 752 -36.05 2.03 -20.22
C GLY A 752 -34.73 2.79 -20.06
N ALA A 753 -33.57 2.13 -20.17
CA ALA A 753 -32.29 2.83 -20.23
C ALA A 753 -32.12 3.56 -21.56
N ASN A 754 -31.74 4.83 -21.54
CA ASN A 754 -31.46 5.61 -22.74
C ASN A 754 -29.97 5.97 -22.89
N ALA A 755 -29.16 5.69 -21.87
CA ALA A 755 -27.71 5.77 -21.92
C ALA A 755 -27.09 4.41 -21.54
N VAL A 756 -25.98 4.04 -22.17
CA VAL A 756 -25.24 2.82 -21.81
C VAL A 756 -23.74 3.04 -21.83
N VAL A 757 -23.05 2.34 -20.93
CA VAL A 757 -21.59 2.35 -20.83
C VAL A 757 -21.02 1.09 -21.47
N ALA A 758 -20.24 1.23 -22.54
CA ALA A 758 -19.75 0.11 -23.35
C ALA A 758 -18.23 0.15 -23.56
N GLY A 759 -17.46 -0.47 -22.66
CA GLY A 759 -16.00 -0.53 -22.76
C GLY A 759 -15.50 -1.53 -23.81
N THR A 760 -15.42 -2.81 -23.44
CA THR A 760 -14.82 -3.87 -24.28
C THR A 760 -15.53 -4.04 -25.62
N ALA A 761 -16.86 -3.91 -25.66
CA ALA A 761 -17.65 -4.00 -26.88
C ALA A 761 -17.39 -2.88 -27.88
N VAL A 762 -16.68 -1.80 -27.50
CA VAL A 762 -16.30 -0.70 -28.40
C VAL A 762 -14.80 -0.68 -28.66
N PHE A 763 -13.99 -0.67 -27.59
CA PHE A 763 -12.54 -0.55 -27.72
C PHE A 763 -11.89 -1.80 -28.33
N LEU A 764 -12.44 -2.99 -28.05
CA LEU A 764 -11.92 -4.28 -28.51
C LEU A 764 -12.78 -4.92 -29.62
N ALA A 765 -13.66 -4.15 -30.25
CA ALA A 765 -14.56 -4.64 -31.29
C ALA A 765 -13.79 -5.05 -32.56
N PRO A 766 -13.83 -6.34 -32.99
CA PRO A 766 -13.14 -6.78 -34.20
C PRO A 766 -13.69 -6.13 -35.48
N GLU A 767 -14.96 -5.77 -35.50
CA GLU A 767 -15.63 -5.01 -36.57
C GLU A 767 -15.31 -3.51 -36.57
N GLY A 768 -14.59 -3.03 -35.55
CA GLY A 768 -14.21 -1.63 -35.37
C GLY A 768 -15.26 -0.81 -34.59
N ALA A 769 -14.79 0.26 -33.94
CA ALA A 769 -15.61 1.06 -33.04
C ALA A 769 -16.86 1.67 -33.70
N ALA A 770 -16.80 2.09 -34.97
CA ALA A 770 -17.94 2.71 -35.65
C ALA A 770 -19.10 1.72 -35.86
N ALA A 771 -18.79 0.48 -36.27
CA ALA A 771 -19.79 -0.56 -36.43
C ALA A 771 -20.40 -0.98 -35.07
N ALA A 772 -19.55 -1.14 -34.05
CA ALA A 772 -19.99 -1.48 -32.70
C ALA A 772 -20.89 -0.40 -32.07
N ILE A 773 -20.47 0.88 -32.13
CA ILE A 773 -21.27 2.02 -31.64
C ILE A 773 -22.58 2.11 -32.43
N GLY A 774 -22.54 1.91 -33.75
CA GLY A 774 -23.73 1.88 -34.59
C GLY A 774 -24.72 0.79 -34.19
N ALA A 775 -24.23 -0.42 -33.91
CA ALA A 775 -25.07 -1.55 -33.48
C ALA A 775 -25.68 -1.30 -32.09
N ILE A 776 -24.89 -0.82 -31.12
CA ILE A 776 -25.38 -0.48 -29.77
C ILE A 776 -26.42 0.64 -29.86
N ARG A 777 -26.14 1.71 -30.62
CA ARG A 777 -27.09 2.82 -30.80
C ARG A 777 -28.38 2.35 -31.50
N GLY A 778 -28.26 1.48 -32.50
CA GLY A 778 -29.40 0.86 -33.17
C GLY A 778 -30.29 0.10 -32.19
N ALA A 779 -29.69 -0.73 -31.34
CA ALA A 779 -30.40 -1.45 -30.29
C ALA A 779 -31.11 -0.51 -29.30
N LEU A 780 -30.47 0.60 -28.89
CA LEU A 780 -31.13 1.59 -28.05
C LEU A 780 -32.36 2.20 -28.76
N LEU A 781 -32.21 2.66 -30.00
CA LEU A 781 -33.28 3.34 -30.74
C LEU A 781 -34.45 2.43 -31.10
N GLU A 782 -34.18 1.14 -31.32
CA GLU A 782 -35.20 0.13 -31.64
C GLU A 782 -36.05 -0.21 -30.41
N HIS A 783 -35.43 -0.35 -29.24
CA HIS A 783 -36.06 -0.89 -28.03
C HIS A 783 -36.45 0.17 -26.99
N LEU A 784 -35.99 1.42 -27.13
CA LEU A 784 -36.43 2.52 -26.27
C LEU A 784 -37.95 2.71 -26.39
N PRO A 785 -38.69 2.78 -25.27
CA PRO A 785 -40.14 2.97 -25.30
C PRO A 785 -40.49 4.26 -26.05
N ARG A 786 -41.17 4.17 -27.20
CA ARG A 786 -41.69 5.36 -27.89
C ARG A 786 -42.81 5.97 -27.06
N ALA A 787 -42.81 7.31 -26.95
CA ALA A 787 -43.76 8.09 -26.15
C ALA A 787 -45.24 7.87 -26.53
N THR A 788 -45.51 7.15 -27.62
CA THR A 788 -46.86 6.85 -28.11
C THR A 788 -47.52 5.60 -27.52
N ALA A 789 -46.87 4.85 -26.61
CA ALA A 789 -47.49 3.67 -25.96
C ALA A 789 -47.97 3.90 -24.51
N ALA A 790 -47.80 5.11 -23.94
CA ALA A 790 -48.25 5.42 -22.58
C ALA A 790 -49.64 6.10 -22.50
N ALA A 791 -50.23 6.49 -23.65
CA ALA A 791 -51.54 7.13 -23.70
C ALA A 791 -52.73 6.18 -23.97
N HIS A 792 -52.53 4.85 -23.94
CA HIS A 792 -53.59 3.86 -24.20
C HIS A 792 -53.67 2.70 -23.19
N ALA A 793 -53.10 2.86 -21.99
CA ALA A 793 -53.27 1.92 -20.89
C ALA A 793 -53.99 2.54 -19.68
N HIS A 794 -54.74 3.63 -19.89
CA HIS A 794 -55.57 4.26 -18.84
C HIS A 794 -57.03 3.78 -18.83
N ALA A 795 -57.36 2.70 -19.57
CA ALA A 795 -58.74 2.23 -19.71
C ALA A 795 -58.86 0.70 -19.86
N THR A 796 -58.07 -0.13 -19.18
CA THR A 796 -58.42 -1.56 -19.00
C THR A 796 -57.68 -2.16 -17.82
N LEU A 797 -58.14 -1.88 -16.59
CA LEU A 797 -57.99 -2.72 -15.38
C LEU A 797 -58.74 -2.08 -14.19
N ALA A 798 -59.94 -1.57 -14.46
CA ALA A 798 -60.97 -1.30 -13.45
C ALA A 798 -62.11 -2.34 -13.53
N ALA A 799 -61.85 -3.48 -14.16
CA ALA A 799 -62.77 -4.62 -14.19
C ALA A 799 -61.93 -5.88 -14.04
N VAL A 800 -62.36 -6.75 -13.12
CA VAL A 800 -61.71 -8.01 -12.71
C VAL A 800 -60.67 -7.86 -11.59
N GLU A 801 -61.13 -7.41 -10.42
CA GLU A 801 -60.75 -8.01 -9.13
C GLU A 801 -61.89 -7.79 -8.13
N GLY A 802 -62.95 -8.57 -8.32
CA GLY A 802 -64.00 -8.79 -7.34
C GLY A 802 -64.02 -10.27 -6.97
N ALA A 803 -63.48 -10.57 -5.79
CA ALA A 803 -63.68 -11.78 -4.98
C ALA A 803 -63.07 -13.13 -5.44
N GLY A 804 -61.97 -13.51 -4.78
CA GLY A 804 -62.00 -14.57 -3.76
C GLY A 804 -61.49 -15.98 -4.15
N PRO A 805 -60.66 -16.64 -3.30
CA PRO A 805 -60.05 -17.93 -3.59
C PRO A 805 -60.85 -19.13 -3.05
N ALA A 806 -60.81 -20.28 -3.76
CA ALA A 806 -61.14 -21.58 -3.19
C ALA A 806 -60.48 -22.75 -3.97
N ALA A 807 -59.56 -23.42 -3.28
CA ALA A 807 -59.36 -24.87 -3.17
C ALA A 807 -59.09 -25.75 -4.43
N VAL A 808 -58.00 -26.54 -4.38
CA VAL A 808 -57.98 -27.99 -4.09
C VAL A 808 -56.72 -28.62 -4.69
N LEU A 809 -55.92 -29.25 -3.81
CA LEU A 809 -54.79 -30.18 -3.98
C LEU A 809 -53.45 -29.66 -4.50
#